data_AF-A0A8S1F8X4-F1
#
_entry.id   AF-A0A8S1F8X4-F1
#
_cell.length_a   1.000
_cell.length_b   1.000
_cell.length_c   1.000
_cell.angle_alpha   90.00
_cell.angle_beta   90.00
_cell.angle_gamma   90.00
#
_symmetry.space_group_name_H-M   'P 1'
#
loop_
_entity.id
_entity.type
_entity.pdbx_description
1 polymer ?
#
loop_
_entity_poly.entity_id
_entity_poly.type
_entity_poly.pdbx_seq_one_letter_code
_entity_poly.pdbx_strand_id
1 'polypeptide(L)'
;MPPFNRSEKIYQLCTDQNDRIFLNNNDGGVLKFYLEKYILCWPDYVRFVPNKHHAIVWFLKSLRGCEVNQIFKYPNKRQKDYDRRFQLRFLKYTYALICEKGHLIPQKEHFYLYVYSGIFNTLYQVDNPDRQLICDRISDVYSDLYGRCYVPHVEKRQSKIKERCNGISAPLLKFQDFFQRFSRTCDTFDEFVKRNNTISNIGLALTEDVTFMNLLSSNLVSNIHSDSELPSLVLKTRLLLQHFSLAAIKLWNQLETVKACRMETHALHAESFVNETEEDKSLRLSNLITHNCCPSGNIHICDLNNERSYRSLAEYALLGFRVEAVLLIAVFFNTVLLAFLLLKTRKNLSTATVLFVFNIMFSNVLFMMSFSFFFIDLISSKSYGAVNEDYQEKKPELIVAETLQTHLFASAEFRKHLIQETLYSLAQNGSLTGLIHLLVLVLVVINRSMSGKSIHLSKISVISVFACVWIFLIASHAMFSTMQMSAIQNLDELFSTLAKGRVSLSCNAAQNSGYEEIAAHCDRTAIFHAFGAYLLRGHTLFTVLFLSASIVIFVITVTYHIKVRRQHDIIHNEMSSRKRARAQSPHRRRERLFHTLILSIVTFFFSVLGQTYIEIAVFWVNDREDIAKLSKWYHLTRILAFVDPVLNPLIVVLRTPALRRQLRSQWTDLRSRTLSRSRSKDGNVRRHKSVTYGFEKEMNTKREIEFCAFL
;
A
#
# COMPACT_ATOMS: atom_id res chain seq x y z
N MET A 1 5.80 -49.31 10.78
CA MET A 1 5.13 -48.12 10.23
C MET A 1 4.08 -47.64 11.23
N PRO A 2 4.31 -46.64 12.10
CA PRO A 2 3.28 -46.13 12.99
C PRO A 2 2.06 -45.64 12.16
N PRO A 3 0.80 -45.96 12.51
CA PRO A 3 0.31 -46.65 13.71
C PRO A 3 0.29 -48.19 13.66
N PHE A 4 0.70 -48.80 12.54
CA PHE A 4 0.81 -50.25 12.30
C PHE A 4 2.11 -50.85 12.84
N ASN A 5 2.54 -50.45 14.03
CA ASN A 5 3.71 -51.00 14.72
C ASN A 5 3.33 -51.92 15.89
N ARG A 6 2.03 -52.12 16.15
CA ARG A 6 1.51 -52.97 17.23
C ARG A 6 1.14 -54.35 16.70
N SER A 7 2.05 -55.31 16.84
CA SER A 7 1.88 -56.70 16.41
C SER A 7 0.60 -57.35 16.92
N GLU A 8 0.22 -57.10 18.19
CA GLU A 8 -1.00 -57.64 18.79
C GLU A 8 -2.28 -57.19 18.06
N LYS A 9 -2.35 -55.91 17.68
CA LYS A 9 -3.50 -55.36 16.94
C LYS A 9 -3.57 -55.86 15.51
N ILE A 10 -2.41 -56.09 14.88
CA ILE A 10 -2.32 -56.70 13.56
C ILE A 10 -2.80 -58.15 13.62
N TYR A 11 -2.39 -58.93 14.62
CA TYR A 11 -2.86 -60.30 14.80
C TYR A 11 -4.39 -60.39 15.01
N GLN A 12 -4.96 -59.47 15.79
CA GLN A 12 -6.42 -59.34 15.96
C GLN A 12 -7.15 -58.93 14.67
N LEU A 13 -6.45 -58.26 13.74
CA LEU A 13 -7.00 -57.83 12.46
C LEU A 13 -6.92 -58.93 11.40
N CYS A 14 -5.81 -59.67 11.33
CA CYS A 14 -5.52 -60.62 10.25
C CYS A 14 -6.07 -62.02 10.55
N THR A 15 -7.40 -62.18 10.43
CA THR A 15 -8.11 -63.44 10.67
C THR A 15 -8.84 -63.91 9.41
N ASP A 16 -9.09 -65.21 9.28
CA ASP A 16 -9.83 -65.77 8.14
C ASP A 16 -11.24 -65.16 7.99
N GLN A 17 -11.85 -64.72 9.09
CA GLN A 17 -13.12 -64.01 9.07
C GLN A 17 -12.98 -62.62 8.43
N ASN A 18 -11.92 -61.88 8.78
CA ASN A 18 -11.67 -60.55 8.22
C ASN A 18 -11.17 -60.62 6.77
N ASP A 19 -10.49 -61.70 6.38
CA ASP A 19 -10.13 -61.97 4.98
C ASP A 19 -11.39 -61.99 4.09
N ARG A 20 -12.49 -62.57 4.56
CA ARG A 20 -13.78 -62.57 3.83
C ARG A 20 -14.40 -61.17 3.73
N ILE A 21 -14.23 -60.34 4.75
CA ILE A 21 -14.79 -58.97 4.81
C ILE A 21 -14.02 -58.04 3.86
N PHE A 22 -12.69 -58.06 3.88
CA PHE A 22 -11.86 -57.11 3.13
C PHE A 22 -11.51 -57.59 1.71
N LEU A 23 -11.30 -58.90 1.48
CA LEU A 23 -10.78 -59.42 0.21
C LEU A 23 -11.88 -59.96 -0.71
N ASN A 24 -12.84 -60.72 -0.16
CA ASN A 24 -13.86 -61.43 -0.94
C ASN A 24 -15.18 -60.68 -1.10
N ASN A 25 -15.35 -59.55 -0.41
CA ASN A 25 -16.53 -58.67 -0.52
C ASN A 25 -17.89 -59.35 -0.22
N ASN A 26 -17.89 -60.54 0.38
CA ASN A 26 -19.09 -61.34 0.64
C ASN A 26 -20.00 -60.74 1.73
N ASP A 27 -19.44 -59.91 2.63
CA ASP A 27 -20.13 -59.22 3.73
C ASP A 27 -20.00 -57.69 3.61
N GLY A 28 -20.21 -57.15 2.41
CA GLY A 28 -20.09 -55.70 2.12
C GLY A 28 -20.92 -54.77 3.04
N GLY A 29 -21.91 -55.31 3.76
CA GLY A 29 -22.72 -54.58 4.74
C GLY A 29 -21.95 -54.13 5.99
N VAL A 30 -20.98 -54.91 6.49
CA VAL A 30 -20.26 -54.58 7.74
C VAL A 30 -19.30 -53.41 7.54
N LEU A 31 -18.50 -53.45 6.47
CA LEU A 31 -17.56 -52.38 6.17
C LEU A 31 -18.30 -51.08 5.82
N LYS A 32 -19.36 -51.18 5.01
CA LYS A 32 -20.22 -50.04 4.67
C LYS A 32 -20.88 -49.43 5.90
N PHE A 33 -21.37 -50.24 6.84
CA PHE A 33 -21.94 -49.76 8.10
C PHE A 33 -20.95 -48.90 8.89
N TYR A 34 -19.70 -49.36 9.09
CA TYR A 34 -18.71 -48.57 9.84
C TYR A 34 -18.24 -47.32 9.08
N LEU A 35 -18.14 -47.39 7.77
CA LEU A 35 -17.77 -46.26 6.91
C LEU A 35 -18.86 -45.19 6.85
N GLU A 36 -20.13 -45.51 7.07
CA GLU A 36 -21.24 -44.54 7.04
C GLU A 36 -21.57 -43.96 8.42
N LYS A 37 -21.01 -44.52 9.51
CA LYS A 37 -21.32 -44.12 10.88
C LYS A 37 -20.23 -43.25 11.50
N TYR A 38 -20.63 -42.42 12.46
CA TYR A 38 -19.75 -41.52 13.22
C TYR A 38 -18.87 -42.21 14.26
N ILE A 39 -19.00 -43.52 14.40
CA ILE A 39 -18.28 -44.30 15.40
C ILE A 39 -16.76 -44.26 15.20
N LEU A 40 -16.29 -44.01 13.96
CA LEU A 40 -14.87 -43.80 13.67
C LEU A 40 -14.31 -42.51 14.29
N CYS A 41 -15.16 -41.54 14.62
CA CYS A 41 -14.77 -40.28 15.24
C CYS A 41 -14.80 -40.32 16.78
N TRP A 42 -15.35 -41.38 17.40
CA TRP A 42 -15.50 -41.46 18.84
C TRP A 42 -14.22 -41.96 19.51
N PRO A 43 -13.70 -41.28 20.56
CA PRO A 43 -12.53 -41.76 21.29
C PRO A 43 -12.79 -43.12 21.95
N ASP A 44 -13.97 -43.31 22.58
CA ASP A 44 -14.34 -44.51 23.35
C ASP A 44 -15.14 -45.55 22.54
N TYR A 45 -14.80 -45.76 21.27
CA TYR A 45 -15.54 -46.68 20.39
C TYR A 45 -15.64 -48.12 20.94
N VAL A 46 -14.70 -48.53 21.79
CA VAL A 46 -14.63 -49.85 22.44
C VAL A 46 -15.91 -50.18 23.22
N ARG A 47 -16.60 -49.16 23.78
CA ARG A 47 -17.86 -49.33 24.53
C ARG A 47 -19.09 -49.60 23.65
N PHE A 48 -19.01 -49.25 22.37
CA PHE A 48 -20.15 -49.21 21.45
C PHE A 48 -20.02 -50.19 20.28
N VAL A 49 -18.85 -50.81 20.12
CA VAL A 49 -18.54 -51.76 19.05
C VAL A 49 -18.37 -53.15 19.66
N PRO A 50 -18.95 -54.22 19.09
CA PRO A 50 -18.70 -55.58 19.54
C PRO A 50 -17.21 -55.93 19.49
N ASN A 51 -16.71 -56.68 20.48
CA ASN A 51 -15.29 -57.05 20.59
C ASN A 51 -14.71 -57.64 19.30
N LYS A 52 -15.49 -58.47 18.59
CA LYS A 52 -15.11 -59.07 17.30
C LYS A 52 -14.81 -58.04 16.19
N HIS A 53 -15.29 -56.80 16.28
CA HIS A 53 -15.06 -55.74 15.29
C HIS A 53 -14.11 -54.64 15.79
N HIS A 54 -13.52 -54.78 16.99
CA HIS A 54 -12.59 -53.79 17.53
C HIS A 54 -11.36 -53.60 16.65
N ALA A 55 -10.83 -54.69 16.07
CA ALA A 55 -9.69 -54.65 15.17
C ALA A 55 -10.03 -53.95 13.84
N ILE A 56 -11.24 -54.18 13.30
CA ILE A 56 -11.74 -53.50 12.09
C ILE A 56 -11.84 -51.99 12.34
N VAL A 57 -12.46 -51.58 13.44
CA VAL A 57 -12.62 -50.15 13.77
C VAL A 57 -11.27 -49.51 14.08
N TRP A 58 -10.36 -50.22 14.75
CA TRP A 58 -8.98 -49.77 14.94
C TRP A 58 -8.26 -49.53 13.61
N PHE A 59 -8.37 -50.46 12.65
CA PHE A 59 -7.78 -50.35 11.32
C PHE A 59 -8.33 -49.12 10.56
N LEU A 60 -9.66 -48.97 10.52
CA LEU A 60 -10.32 -47.83 9.88
C LEU A 60 -9.93 -46.49 10.53
N LYS A 61 -9.81 -46.44 11.86
CA LYS A 61 -9.35 -45.24 12.58
C LYS A 61 -7.87 -44.94 12.35
N SER A 62 -7.04 -45.98 12.26
CA SER A 62 -5.61 -45.85 11.96
C SER A 62 -5.36 -45.28 10.57
N LEU A 63 -6.27 -45.57 9.63
CA LEU A 63 -6.35 -44.94 8.31
C LEU A 63 -7.19 -43.64 8.32
N ARG A 64 -7.28 -42.97 9.47
CA ARG A 64 -7.96 -41.68 9.67
C ARG A 64 -9.38 -41.63 9.08
N GLY A 65 -10.11 -42.74 9.17
CA GLY A 65 -11.45 -42.89 8.57
C GLY A 65 -12.49 -41.87 9.04
N CYS A 66 -12.31 -41.28 10.23
CA CYS A 66 -13.15 -40.16 10.69
C CYS A 66 -13.06 -38.94 9.76
N GLU A 67 -11.84 -38.54 9.37
CA GLU A 67 -11.61 -37.37 8.52
C GLU A 67 -12.10 -37.63 7.09
N VAL A 68 -11.89 -38.84 6.59
CA VAL A 68 -12.40 -39.26 5.28
C VAL A 68 -13.94 -39.22 5.27
N ASN A 69 -14.59 -39.66 6.34
CA ASN A 69 -16.05 -39.61 6.44
C ASN A 69 -16.62 -38.19 6.43
N GLN A 70 -15.86 -37.19 6.90
CA GLN A 70 -16.29 -35.80 6.82
C GLN A 70 -16.39 -35.28 5.39
N ILE A 71 -15.63 -35.85 4.43
CA ILE A 71 -15.71 -35.51 3.00
C ILE A 71 -17.12 -35.82 2.45
N PHE A 72 -17.71 -36.93 2.89
CA PHE A 72 -18.97 -37.47 2.36
C PHE A 72 -20.22 -37.02 3.11
N LYS A 73 -20.09 -36.39 4.29
CA LYS A 73 -21.22 -36.06 5.18
C LYS A 73 -21.84 -34.67 4.95
N TYR A 74 -21.10 -33.70 4.43
CA TYR A 74 -21.64 -32.35 4.25
C TYR A 74 -22.63 -32.30 3.06
N PRO A 75 -23.91 -31.93 3.27
CA PRO A 75 -24.97 -32.00 2.24
C PRO A 75 -24.93 -30.88 1.18
N ASN A 76 -23.91 -30.02 1.17
CA ASN A 76 -23.76 -29.02 0.10
C ASN A 76 -23.10 -29.64 -1.14
N LYS A 77 -23.36 -29.04 -2.33
CA LYS A 77 -22.90 -29.31 -3.72
C LYS A 77 -21.75 -30.32 -3.97
N ARG A 78 -20.78 -30.44 -3.06
CA ARG A 78 -19.63 -31.36 -3.08
C ARG A 78 -20.00 -32.85 -3.10
N GLN A 79 -21.15 -33.27 -2.56
CA GLN A 79 -21.49 -34.71 -2.51
C GLN A 79 -21.65 -35.36 -3.91
N LYS A 80 -21.90 -34.57 -4.97
CA LYS A 80 -21.95 -35.06 -6.36
C LYS A 80 -20.57 -35.32 -6.99
N ASP A 81 -19.52 -34.76 -6.41
CA ASP A 81 -18.18 -34.76 -6.99
C ASP A 81 -17.28 -35.87 -6.42
N TYR A 82 -17.73 -36.63 -5.40
CA TYR A 82 -16.92 -37.65 -4.73
C TYR A 82 -17.66 -38.99 -4.52
N ASP A 83 -16.91 -40.09 -4.56
CA ASP A 83 -17.38 -41.46 -4.38
C ASP A 83 -16.40 -42.32 -3.54
N ARG A 84 -16.94 -43.34 -2.85
CA ARG A 84 -16.21 -44.22 -1.93
C ARG A 84 -15.44 -45.36 -2.62
N ARG A 85 -15.53 -45.51 -3.95
CA ARG A 85 -14.79 -46.55 -4.70
C ARG A 85 -13.30 -46.59 -4.36
N PHE A 86 -12.64 -45.42 -4.36
CA PHE A 86 -11.22 -45.34 -4.00
C PHE A 86 -10.98 -45.79 -2.55
N GLN A 87 -11.79 -45.34 -1.59
CA GLN A 87 -11.68 -45.69 -0.17
C GLN A 87 -11.79 -47.21 0.03
N LEU A 88 -12.76 -47.87 -0.60
CA LEU A 88 -12.97 -49.30 -0.48
C LEU A 88 -11.79 -50.11 -1.06
N ARG A 89 -11.27 -49.72 -2.23
CA ARG A 89 -10.10 -50.37 -2.82
C ARG A 89 -8.83 -50.13 -2.02
N PHE A 90 -8.62 -48.90 -1.55
CA PHE A 90 -7.50 -48.56 -0.68
C PHE A 90 -7.51 -49.43 0.58
N LEU A 91 -8.68 -49.64 1.20
CA LEU A 91 -8.83 -50.54 2.36
C LEU A 91 -8.51 -52.00 2.01
N LYS A 92 -9.05 -52.53 0.91
CA LYS A 92 -8.80 -53.90 0.44
C LYS A 92 -7.29 -54.18 0.28
N TYR A 93 -6.59 -53.34 -0.49
CA TYR A 93 -5.18 -53.57 -0.80
C TYR A 93 -4.26 -53.24 0.37
N THR A 94 -4.60 -52.26 1.20
CA THR A 94 -3.84 -51.97 2.43
C THR A 94 -3.98 -53.11 3.45
N TYR A 95 -5.17 -53.70 3.58
CA TYR A 95 -5.37 -54.89 4.41
C TYR A 95 -4.53 -56.07 3.90
N ALA A 96 -4.57 -56.33 2.59
CA ALA A 96 -3.77 -57.39 1.96
C ALA A 96 -2.26 -57.20 2.17
N LEU A 97 -1.78 -55.95 2.16
CA LEU A 97 -0.38 -55.60 2.44
C LEU A 97 -0.02 -55.84 3.91
N ILE A 98 -0.79 -55.30 4.86
CA ILE A 98 -0.49 -55.37 6.30
C ILE A 98 -0.59 -56.81 6.83
N CYS A 99 -1.54 -57.59 6.31
CA CYS A 99 -1.73 -58.99 6.71
C CYS A 99 -0.94 -59.99 5.86
N GLU A 100 -0.10 -59.52 4.94
CA GLU A 100 0.71 -60.36 4.03
C GLU A 100 -0.15 -61.36 3.20
N LYS A 101 -1.40 -60.98 2.91
CA LYS A 101 -2.38 -61.77 2.15
C LYS A 101 -2.39 -61.46 0.65
N GLY A 102 -1.29 -60.94 0.10
CA GLY A 102 -1.18 -60.58 -1.32
C GLY A 102 -1.48 -61.76 -2.27
N HIS A 103 -1.15 -62.99 -1.86
CA HIS A 103 -1.42 -64.21 -2.62
C HIS A 103 -2.92 -64.55 -2.77
N LEU A 104 -3.78 -64.01 -1.90
CA LEU A 104 -5.24 -64.18 -1.99
C LEU A 104 -5.90 -63.20 -2.98
N ILE A 105 -5.14 -62.21 -3.47
CA ILE A 105 -5.61 -61.27 -4.48
C ILE A 105 -5.53 -61.94 -5.87
N PRO A 106 -6.56 -61.83 -6.72
CA PRO A 106 -6.51 -62.35 -8.08
C PRO A 106 -5.33 -61.78 -8.86
N GLN A 107 -4.67 -62.60 -9.69
CA GLN A 107 -3.48 -62.18 -10.44
C GLN A 107 -3.72 -60.96 -11.34
N LYS A 108 -4.94 -60.81 -11.87
CA LYS A 108 -5.35 -59.63 -12.67
C LYS A 108 -5.37 -58.32 -11.87
N GLU A 109 -5.41 -58.39 -10.55
CA GLU A 109 -5.45 -57.25 -9.63
C GLU A 109 -4.09 -56.97 -8.96
N HIS A 110 -3.06 -57.79 -9.20
CA HIS A 110 -1.73 -57.61 -8.59
C HIS A 110 -1.11 -56.26 -8.92
N PHE A 111 -1.36 -55.73 -10.12
CA PHE A 111 -0.93 -54.38 -10.47
C PHE A 111 -1.57 -53.31 -9.57
N TYR A 112 -2.87 -53.42 -9.26
CA TYR A 112 -3.50 -52.50 -8.31
C TYR A 112 -2.95 -52.68 -6.90
N LEU A 113 -2.69 -53.91 -6.45
CA LEU A 113 -2.02 -54.15 -5.17
C LEU A 113 -0.66 -53.42 -5.10
N TYR A 114 0.13 -53.45 -6.18
CA TYR A 114 1.39 -52.70 -6.28
C TYR A 114 1.17 -51.19 -6.18
N VAL A 115 0.26 -50.61 -6.97
CA VAL A 115 0.05 -49.15 -6.98
C VAL A 115 -0.53 -48.66 -5.64
N TYR A 116 -1.54 -49.34 -5.08
CA TYR A 116 -2.15 -48.95 -3.81
C TYR A 116 -1.17 -49.13 -2.63
N SER A 117 -0.33 -50.17 -2.64
CA SER A 117 0.72 -50.34 -1.63
C SER A 117 1.81 -49.27 -1.74
N GLY A 118 2.20 -48.87 -2.95
CA GLY A 118 3.11 -47.74 -3.17
C GLY A 118 2.58 -46.44 -2.55
N ILE A 119 1.30 -46.14 -2.75
CA ILE A 119 0.65 -44.99 -2.10
C ILE A 119 0.66 -45.11 -0.58
N PHE A 120 0.27 -46.27 -0.06
CA PHE A 120 0.25 -46.51 1.39
C PHE A 120 1.65 -46.32 2.00
N ASN A 121 2.68 -46.87 1.36
CA ASN A 121 4.07 -46.73 1.79
C ASN A 121 4.52 -45.26 1.74
N THR A 122 4.18 -44.53 0.68
CA THR A 122 4.47 -43.08 0.57
C THR A 122 3.89 -42.28 1.74
N LEU A 123 2.72 -42.69 2.26
CA LEU A 123 2.03 -42.00 3.37
C LEU A 123 2.54 -42.41 4.77
N TYR A 124 2.86 -43.69 4.99
CA TYR A 124 3.07 -44.27 6.32
C TYR A 124 4.46 -44.84 6.59
N GLN A 125 5.27 -45.07 5.57
CA GLN A 125 6.64 -45.55 5.72
C GLN A 125 7.59 -44.39 6.03
N VAL A 126 8.43 -44.58 7.04
CA VAL A 126 9.53 -43.67 7.37
C VAL A 126 10.65 -43.88 6.35
N ASP A 127 11.31 -42.82 5.90
CA ASP A 127 12.40 -42.86 4.92
C ASP A 127 12.04 -43.54 3.59
N ASN A 128 10.86 -43.23 3.06
CA ASN A 128 10.40 -43.78 1.78
C ASN A 128 10.98 -43.00 0.58
N PRO A 129 11.56 -43.68 -0.44
CA PRO A 129 12.19 -43.02 -1.59
C PRO A 129 11.20 -42.26 -2.47
N ASP A 130 9.96 -42.74 -2.62
CA ASP A 130 8.92 -42.08 -3.42
C ASP A 130 8.48 -40.77 -2.77
N ARG A 131 8.38 -40.76 -1.44
CA ARG A 131 8.15 -39.55 -0.66
C ARG A 131 9.30 -38.55 -0.82
N GLN A 132 10.54 -39.04 -0.86
CA GLN A 132 11.71 -38.18 -1.06
C GLN A 132 11.67 -37.50 -2.44
N LEU A 133 11.31 -38.22 -3.50
CA LEU A 133 11.13 -37.63 -4.84
C LEU A 133 10.10 -36.50 -4.86
N ILE A 134 8.96 -36.70 -4.19
CA ILE A 134 7.93 -35.66 -4.05
C ILE A 134 8.48 -34.45 -3.30
N CYS A 135 9.24 -34.70 -2.24
CA CYS A 135 9.84 -33.67 -1.41
C CYS A 135 10.90 -32.84 -2.13
N ASP A 136 11.78 -33.50 -2.89
CA ASP A 136 12.81 -32.84 -3.70
C ASP A 136 12.12 -31.94 -4.74
N ARG A 137 11.10 -32.45 -5.43
CA ARG A 137 10.32 -31.67 -6.40
C ARG A 137 9.64 -30.45 -5.77
N ILE A 138 9.00 -30.61 -4.61
CA ILE A 138 8.35 -29.49 -3.89
C ILE A 138 9.40 -28.47 -3.46
N SER A 139 10.53 -28.93 -2.92
CA SER A 139 11.61 -28.06 -2.47
C SER A 139 12.14 -27.20 -3.62
N ASP A 140 12.37 -27.81 -4.79
CA ASP A 140 12.83 -27.10 -5.99
C ASP A 140 11.82 -26.05 -6.47
N VAL A 141 10.55 -26.45 -6.60
CA VAL A 141 9.47 -25.56 -7.04
C VAL A 141 9.29 -24.39 -6.06
N TYR A 142 9.38 -24.65 -4.76
CA TYR A 142 9.24 -23.61 -3.74
C TYR A 142 10.45 -22.69 -3.73
N SER A 143 11.66 -23.23 -3.90
CA SER A 143 12.88 -22.43 -4.00
C SER A 143 12.80 -21.44 -5.16
N ASP A 144 12.40 -21.92 -6.34
CA ASP A 144 12.21 -21.11 -7.54
C ASP A 144 11.15 -20.02 -7.30
N LEU A 145 9.97 -20.41 -6.81
CA LEU A 145 8.87 -19.48 -6.59
C LEU A 145 9.14 -18.47 -5.47
N TYR A 146 9.81 -18.86 -4.39
CA TYR A 146 10.23 -17.90 -3.36
C TYR A 146 11.21 -16.88 -3.91
N GLY A 147 12.13 -17.30 -4.80
CA GLY A 147 13.00 -16.39 -5.53
C GLY A 147 12.22 -15.42 -6.41
N ARG A 148 11.33 -15.94 -7.27
CA ARG A 148 10.51 -15.13 -8.19
C ARG A 148 9.56 -14.17 -7.48
N CYS A 149 9.00 -14.58 -6.35
CA CYS A 149 8.05 -13.79 -5.56
C CYS A 149 8.71 -12.98 -4.42
N TYR A 150 10.05 -12.87 -4.40
CA TYR A 150 10.83 -12.08 -3.43
C TYR A 150 10.47 -12.37 -1.96
N VAL A 151 10.45 -13.65 -1.59
CA VAL A 151 10.28 -14.08 -0.20
C VAL A 151 11.65 -14.18 0.48
N PRO A 152 11.90 -13.46 1.58
CA PRO A 152 13.20 -13.47 2.25
C PRO A 152 13.43 -14.77 3.05
N HIS A 153 14.70 -15.05 3.36
CA HIS A 153 15.12 -16.20 4.19
C HIS A 153 14.58 -17.56 3.72
N VAL A 154 14.68 -17.83 2.41
CA VAL A 154 14.24 -19.07 1.75
C VAL A 154 14.70 -20.33 2.50
N GLU A 155 15.96 -20.37 2.95
CA GLU A 155 16.55 -21.51 3.66
C GLU A 155 15.81 -21.85 4.98
N LYS A 156 15.45 -20.81 5.76
CA LYS A 156 14.69 -20.97 7.01
C LYS A 156 13.25 -21.42 6.74
N ARG A 157 12.67 -21.05 5.59
CA ARG A 157 11.32 -21.47 5.20
C ARG A 157 11.29 -22.89 4.66
N GLN A 158 12.35 -23.31 3.98
CA GLN A 158 12.54 -24.68 3.51
C GLN A 158 12.77 -25.69 4.64
N SER A 159 13.29 -25.28 5.80
CA SER A 159 13.51 -26.20 6.93
C SER A 159 12.20 -26.88 7.40
N LYS A 160 11.08 -26.13 7.43
CA LYS A 160 9.76 -26.69 7.79
C LYS A 160 9.27 -27.74 6.78
N ILE A 161 9.65 -27.61 5.50
CA ILE A 161 9.31 -28.60 4.47
C ILE A 161 10.20 -29.83 4.64
N LYS A 162 11.51 -29.63 4.88
CA LYS A 162 12.45 -30.72 5.19
C LYS A 162 11.99 -31.54 6.40
N GLU A 163 11.52 -30.91 7.47
CA GLU A 163 10.94 -31.60 8.63
C GLU A 163 9.70 -32.45 8.27
N ARG A 164 8.79 -31.91 7.44
CA ARG A 164 7.63 -32.66 6.93
C ARG A 164 8.04 -33.77 5.97
N CYS A 165 9.15 -33.63 5.28
CA CYS A 165 9.66 -34.63 4.35
C CYS A 165 10.25 -35.84 5.07
N ASN A 166 10.95 -35.62 6.18
CA ASN A 166 11.52 -36.69 7.01
C ASN A 166 10.46 -37.52 7.76
N GLY A 167 9.20 -37.04 7.82
CA GLY A 167 8.06 -37.82 8.34
C GLY A 167 8.01 -38.00 9.86
N ILE A 168 8.84 -37.26 10.60
CA ILE A 168 8.96 -37.36 12.06
C ILE A 168 7.92 -36.50 12.78
N SER A 169 7.56 -35.33 12.25
CA SER A 169 6.77 -34.32 12.98
C SER A 169 5.36 -34.05 12.40
N ALA A 170 5.17 -34.14 11.08
CA ALA A 170 3.87 -33.91 10.44
C ALA A 170 3.77 -34.58 9.05
N PRO A 171 2.57 -35.01 8.62
CA PRO A 171 2.36 -35.58 7.29
C PRO A 171 2.54 -34.49 6.20
N LEU A 172 3.03 -34.90 5.02
CA LEU A 172 3.27 -34.01 3.89
C LEU A 172 1.98 -33.28 3.45
N LEU A 173 0.87 -34.02 3.39
CA LEU A 173 -0.45 -33.52 3.06
C LEU A 173 -1.43 -33.86 4.19
N LYS A 174 -2.46 -33.03 4.39
CA LYS A 174 -3.59 -33.44 5.24
C LYS A 174 -4.25 -34.67 4.61
N PHE A 175 -4.61 -35.64 5.43
CA PHE A 175 -5.14 -36.91 4.94
C PHE A 175 -6.48 -36.75 4.21
N GLN A 176 -7.30 -35.79 4.65
CA GLN A 176 -8.53 -35.43 3.95
C GLN A 176 -8.27 -34.97 2.50
N ASP A 177 -7.26 -34.11 2.28
CA ASP A 177 -6.92 -33.59 0.96
C ASP A 177 -6.45 -34.73 0.04
N PHE A 178 -5.69 -35.69 0.60
CA PHE A 178 -5.22 -36.87 -0.12
C PHE A 178 -6.39 -37.69 -0.66
N PHE A 179 -7.38 -37.96 0.21
CA PHE A 179 -8.57 -38.69 -0.19
C PHE A 179 -9.41 -37.89 -1.18
N GLN A 180 -9.57 -36.58 -0.98
CA GLN A 180 -10.27 -35.70 -1.92
C GLN A 180 -9.65 -35.71 -3.32
N ARG A 181 -8.34 -35.93 -3.48
CA ARG A 181 -7.73 -36.06 -4.81
C ARG A 181 -8.26 -37.27 -5.57
N PHE A 182 -8.31 -38.43 -4.92
CA PHE A 182 -8.52 -39.72 -5.59
C PHE A 182 -9.94 -40.27 -5.46
N SER A 183 -10.74 -39.71 -4.55
CA SER A 183 -12.14 -40.09 -4.37
C SER A 183 -13.10 -39.30 -5.26
N ARG A 184 -12.62 -38.58 -6.28
CA ARG A 184 -13.46 -37.77 -7.17
C ARG A 184 -14.25 -38.66 -8.15
N THR A 185 -15.40 -38.18 -8.60
CA THR A 185 -16.18 -38.81 -9.68
C THR A 185 -15.60 -38.52 -11.06
N CYS A 186 -14.88 -37.41 -11.21
CA CYS A 186 -14.05 -37.03 -12.34
C CYS A 186 -12.56 -37.22 -12.02
N ASP A 187 -11.71 -37.46 -13.02
CA ASP A 187 -10.27 -37.63 -12.83
C ASP A 187 -9.94 -38.64 -11.71
N THR A 188 -10.58 -39.81 -11.83
CA THR A 188 -10.60 -40.87 -10.83
C THR A 188 -9.22 -41.49 -10.65
N PHE A 189 -9.02 -42.24 -9.56
CA PHE A 189 -7.77 -42.98 -9.37
C PHE A 189 -7.49 -43.98 -10.52
N ASP A 190 -8.52 -44.62 -11.06
CA ASP A 190 -8.36 -45.54 -12.18
C ASP A 190 -7.89 -44.82 -13.45
N GLU A 191 -8.34 -43.58 -13.66
CA GLU A 191 -7.87 -42.73 -14.76
C GLU A 191 -6.44 -42.25 -14.54
N PHE A 192 -6.06 -41.90 -13.32
CA PHE A 192 -4.67 -41.61 -12.94
C PHE A 192 -3.75 -42.79 -13.25
N VAL A 193 -4.14 -43.99 -12.83
CA VAL A 193 -3.39 -45.22 -13.07
C VAL A 193 -3.27 -45.54 -14.57
N LYS A 194 -4.37 -45.36 -15.33
CA LYS A 194 -4.38 -45.59 -16.79
C LYS A 194 -3.53 -44.58 -17.56
N ARG A 195 -3.55 -43.31 -17.15
CA ARG A 195 -2.76 -42.24 -17.79
C ARG A 195 -1.26 -42.51 -17.64
N ASN A 196 -0.90 -43.07 -16.49
CA ASN A 196 0.48 -43.38 -16.15
C ASN A 196 0.79 -44.88 -16.34
N ASN A 197 0.23 -45.56 -17.35
CA ASN A 197 0.30 -47.02 -17.56
C ASN A 197 1.71 -47.69 -17.43
N THR A 198 2.79 -46.92 -17.38
CA THR A 198 4.16 -47.33 -17.06
C THR A 198 4.62 -46.83 -15.69
N ILE A 199 3.80 -46.91 -14.62
CA ILE A 199 4.20 -46.55 -13.25
C ILE A 199 5.32 -47.49 -12.77
N SER A 200 6.56 -47.16 -13.09
CA SER A 200 7.74 -47.79 -12.48
C SER A 200 7.93 -47.28 -11.05
N ASN A 201 7.54 -46.03 -10.78
CA ASN A 201 7.66 -45.36 -9.49
C ASN A 201 6.41 -44.50 -9.20
N ILE A 202 5.74 -44.74 -8.07
CA ILE A 202 4.52 -44.01 -7.70
C ILE A 202 4.80 -42.56 -7.31
N GLY A 203 5.98 -42.28 -6.74
CA GLY A 203 6.43 -40.94 -6.39
C GLY A 203 6.56 -40.06 -7.64
N LEU A 204 7.18 -40.56 -8.70
CA LEU A 204 7.29 -39.85 -9.98
C LEU A 204 5.91 -39.54 -10.56
N ALA A 205 5.02 -40.54 -10.60
CA ALA A 205 3.65 -40.38 -11.09
C ALA A 205 2.85 -39.33 -10.27
N LEU A 206 3.10 -39.23 -8.96
CA LEU A 206 2.49 -38.20 -8.10
C LEU A 206 3.09 -36.81 -8.33
N THR A 207 4.39 -36.70 -8.62
CA THR A 207 5.02 -35.41 -8.95
C THR A 207 4.58 -34.80 -10.27
N GLU A 208 4.13 -35.63 -11.21
CA GLU A 208 3.58 -35.19 -12.50
C GLU A 208 2.07 -34.88 -12.42
N ASP A 209 1.40 -35.30 -11.34
CA ASP A 209 -0.02 -35.04 -11.16
C ASP A 209 -0.29 -33.60 -10.66
N VAL A 210 -0.80 -32.76 -11.58
CA VAL A 210 -1.09 -31.35 -11.32
C VAL A 210 -2.03 -31.16 -10.13
N THR A 211 -3.07 -31.98 -10.00
CA THR A 211 -4.06 -31.84 -8.93
C THR A 211 -3.43 -32.16 -7.57
N PHE A 212 -2.66 -33.25 -7.46
CA PHE A 212 -1.94 -33.62 -6.25
C PHE A 212 -0.92 -32.55 -5.85
N MET A 213 -0.09 -32.10 -6.80
CA MET A 213 0.90 -31.05 -6.55
C MET A 213 0.24 -29.74 -6.10
N ASN A 214 -0.87 -29.34 -6.70
CA ASN A 214 -1.62 -28.14 -6.29
C ASN A 214 -2.13 -28.21 -4.85
N LEU A 215 -2.46 -29.41 -4.31
CA LEU A 215 -2.91 -29.54 -2.92
C LEU A 215 -1.81 -29.24 -1.90
N LEU A 216 -0.56 -29.41 -2.30
CA LEU A 216 0.63 -29.16 -1.47
C LEU A 216 0.94 -27.65 -1.35
N SER A 217 0.49 -26.83 -2.30
CA SER A 217 0.79 -25.40 -2.41
C SER A 217 0.37 -24.52 -1.22
N SER A 218 -0.42 -25.02 -0.27
CA SER A 218 -0.97 -24.22 0.84
C SER A 218 0.10 -23.49 1.66
N ASN A 219 1.23 -24.15 1.94
CA ASN A 219 2.35 -23.50 2.65
C ASN A 219 3.03 -22.43 1.79
N LEU A 220 3.18 -22.69 0.49
CA LEU A 220 3.77 -21.75 -0.46
C LEU A 220 2.93 -20.48 -0.53
N VAL A 221 1.63 -20.63 -0.77
CA VAL A 221 0.67 -19.53 -0.86
C VAL A 221 0.67 -18.70 0.41
N SER A 222 0.63 -19.34 1.59
CA SER A 222 0.69 -18.64 2.87
C SER A 222 1.97 -17.83 3.03
N ASN A 223 3.13 -18.43 2.73
CA ASN A 223 4.43 -17.75 2.87
C ASN A 223 4.59 -16.61 1.85
N ILE A 224 4.13 -16.78 0.60
CA ILE A 224 4.14 -15.69 -0.39
C ILE A 224 3.23 -14.55 0.08
N HIS A 225 2.02 -14.87 0.56
CA HIS A 225 1.07 -13.86 1.02
C HIS A 225 1.59 -13.07 2.23
N SER A 226 2.18 -13.72 3.24
CA SER A 226 2.61 -13.06 4.47
C SER A 226 3.98 -12.38 4.36
N ASP A 227 4.93 -13.04 3.69
CA ASP A 227 6.35 -12.70 3.82
C ASP A 227 6.96 -12.06 2.58
N SER A 228 6.27 -12.09 1.44
CA SER A 228 6.77 -11.45 0.22
C SER A 228 7.08 -9.98 0.49
N GLU A 229 8.15 -9.48 -0.12
CA GLU A 229 8.47 -8.05 -0.13
C GLU A 229 7.64 -7.27 -1.16
N LEU A 230 6.94 -7.96 -2.08
CA LEU A 230 6.11 -7.34 -3.11
C LEU A 230 5.05 -6.37 -2.57
N PRO A 231 4.32 -6.66 -1.47
CA PRO A 231 3.43 -5.68 -0.85
C PRO A 231 4.16 -4.41 -0.41
N SER A 232 5.39 -4.54 0.08
CA SER A 232 6.14 -3.44 0.70
C SER A 232 6.58 -2.35 -0.29
N LEU A 233 6.45 -2.60 -1.61
CA LEU A 233 6.65 -1.59 -2.64
C LEU A 233 5.85 -0.31 -2.38
N VAL A 234 4.62 -0.43 -1.88
CA VAL A 234 3.74 0.71 -1.59
C VAL A 234 4.24 1.53 -0.38
N LEU A 235 4.91 0.91 0.61
CA LEU A 235 5.52 1.62 1.76
C LEU A 235 6.58 2.62 1.29
N LYS A 236 7.20 2.35 0.16
CA LYS A 236 8.24 3.17 -0.44
C LYS A 236 7.68 4.25 -1.36
N THR A 237 6.36 4.47 -1.42
CA THR A 237 5.75 5.44 -2.36
C THR A 237 5.45 6.79 -1.73
N ARG A 238 5.38 7.81 -2.58
CA ARG A 238 4.93 9.14 -2.20
C ARG A 238 3.49 9.15 -1.68
N LEU A 239 2.64 8.26 -2.20
CA LEU A 239 1.26 8.08 -1.74
C LEU A 239 1.20 7.75 -0.26
N LEU A 240 2.03 6.81 0.21
CA LEU A 240 2.10 6.48 1.62
C LEU A 240 2.57 7.67 2.45
N LEU A 241 3.65 8.34 2.05
CA LEU A 241 4.18 9.51 2.74
C LEU A 241 3.14 10.63 2.88
N GLN A 242 2.37 10.89 1.83
CA GLN A 242 1.30 11.89 1.85
C GLN A 242 0.13 11.46 2.73
N HIS A 243 -0.31 10.21 2.69
CA HIS A 243 -1.52 9.78 3.40
C HIS A 243 -1.26 9.27 4.82
N PHE A 244 0.00 9.14 5.24
CA PHE A 244 0.38 8.66 6.58
C PHE A 244 -0.32 9.43 7.72
N SER A 245 -0.34 10.77 7.65
CA SER A 245 -0.98 11.61 8.68
C SER A 245 -2.49 11.38 8.76
N LEU A 246 -3.12 11.09 7.62
CA LEU A 246 -4.55 10.77 7.56
C LEU A 246 -4.85 9.40 8.16
N ALA A 247 -3.98 8.42 7.88
CA ALA A 247 -4.09 7.08 8.44
C ALA A 247 -3.94 7.09 9.96
N ALA A 248 -3.03 7.89 10.50
CA ALA A 248 -2.88 8.07 11.94
C ALA A 248 -4.17 8.57 12.61
N ILE A 249 -4.83 9.58 12.02
CA ILE A 249 -6.10 10.12 12.53
C ILE A 249 -7.20 9.08 12.45
N LYS A 250 -7.35 8.39 11.31
CA LYS A 250 -8.40 7.38 11.13
C LYS A 250 -8.24 6.20 12.07
N LEU A 251 -7.02 5.69 12.23
CA LEU A 251 -6.74 4.60 13.16
C LEU A 251 -7.02 5.02 14.61
N TRP A 252 -6.65 6.25 14.99
CA TRP A 252 -6.96 6.79 16.31
C TRP A 252 -8.48 6.90 16.56
N ASN A 253 -9.24 7.40 15.59
CA ASN A 253 -10.70 7.46 15.73
C ASN A 253 -11.32 6.07 15.94
N GLN A 254 -10.79 5.04 15.27
CA GLN A 254 -11.24 3.67 15.51
C GLN A 254 -10.88 3.18 16.92
N LEU A 255 -9.65 3.44 17.38
CA LEU A 255 -9.25 3.12 18.76
C LEU A 255 -10.13 3.82 19.80
N GLU A 256 -10.51 5.07 19.55
CA GLU A 256 -11.41 5.83 20.42
C GLU A 256 -12.82 5.22 20.46
N THR A 257 -13.36 4.77 19.33
CA THR A 257 -14.66 4.06 19.30
C THR A 257 -14.63 2.74 20.06
N VAL A 258 -13.56 1.95 19.91
CA VAL A 258 -13.37 0.69 20.64
C VAL A 258 -13.24 0.97 22.13
N LYS A 259 -12.53 2.02 22.52
CA LYS A 259 -12.37 2.44 23.92
C LYS A 259 -13.69 2.88 24.53
N ALA A 260 -14.47 3.70 23.83
CA ALA A 260 -15.79 4.12 24.28
C ALA A 260 -16.70 2.90 24.54
N CYS A 261 -16.73 1.95 23.60
CA CYS A 261 -17.46 0.70 23.76
C CYS A 261 -16.92 -0.16 24.92
N ARG A 262 -15.60 -0.24 25.11
CA ARG A 262 -14.99 -0.98 26.24
C ARG A 262 -15.42 -0.38 27.58
N MET A 263 -15.41 0.94 27.72
CA MET A 263 -15.85 1.62 28.94
C MET A 263 -17.34 1.40 29.22
N GLU A 264 -18.18 1.48 28.19
CA GLU A 264 -19.62 1.23 28.29
C GLU A 264 -19.93 -0.23 28.66
N THR A 265 -19.29 -1.19 27.98
CA THR A 265 -19.45 -2.62 28.25
C THR A 265 -18.98 -2.97 29.67
N HIS A 266 -17.85 -2.40 30.10
CA HIS A 266 -17.34 -2.55 31.45
C HIS A 266 -18.30 -1.97 32.48
N ALA A 267 -18.89 -0.79 32.24
CA ALA A 267 -19.86 -0.18 33.15
C ALA A 267 -21.15 -1.03 33.26
N LEU A 268 -21.66 -1.56 32.14
CA LEU A 268 -22.88 -2.36 32.10
C LEU A 268 -22.76 -3.73 32.78
N HIS A 269 -21.57 -4.34 32.74
CA HIS A 269 -21.36 -5.71 33.21
C HIS A 269 -20.50 -5.81 34.49
N ALA A 270 -20.00 -4.69 35.03
CA ALA A 270 -19.25 -4.69 36.29
C ALA A 270 -20.07 -5.23 37.47
N GLU A 271 -21.39 -5.04 37.45
CA GLU A 271 -22.32 -5.45 38.51
C GLU A 271 -22.95 -6.84 38.29
N SER A 272 -22.85 -7.45 37.09
CA SER A 272 -23.53 -8.71 36.80
C SER A 272 -22.77 -9.98 37.22
N PHE A 273 -21.53 -9.85 37.70
CA PHE A 273 -20.62 -10.98 38.00
C PHE A 273 -20.21 -11.02 39.49
N VAL A 274 -21.18 -10.94 40.40
CA VAL A 274 -20.93 -10.87 41.86
C VAL A 274 -20.46 -12.23 42.46
N ASN A 275 -20.72 -13.35 41.77
CA ASN A 275 -20.49 -14.71 42.30
C ASN A 275 -19.40 -15.51 41.56
N GLU A 276 -18.58 -14.89 40.71
CA GLU A 276 -17.53 -15.57 39.93
C GLU A 276 -16.13 -15.23 40.45
N THR A 277 -15.16 -16.12 40.19
CA THR A 277 -13.76 -15.82 40.50
C THR A 277 -13.28 -14.63 39.65
N GLU A 278 -12.35 -13.83 40.17
CA GLU A 278 -11.81 -12.66 39.45
C GLU A 278 -11.20 -13.03 38.10
N GLU A 279 -10.65 -14.24 37.98
CA GLU A 279 -10.08 -14.78 36.74
C GLU A 279 -11.17 -15.09 35.69
N ASP A 280 -12.25 -15.80 36.08
CA ASP A 280 -13.38 -16.10 35.19
C ASP A 280 -14.15 -14.85 34.77
N LYS A 281 -14.30 -13.90 35.70
CA LYS A 281 -14.91 -12.58 35.45
C LYS A 281 -14.09 -11.81 34.43
N SER A 282 -12.76 -11.77 34.57
CA SER A 282 -11.86 -11.08 33.62
C SER A 282 -11.91 -11.72 32.22
N LEU A 283 -11.97 -13.05 32.14
CA LEU A 283 -12.00 -13.80 30.88
C LEU A 283 -13.33 -13.59 30.14
N ARG A 284 -14.45 -13.65 30.85
CA ARG A 284 -15.78 -13.39 30.26
C ARG A 284 -15.96 -11.95 29.83
N LEU A 285 -15.50 -11.01 30.64
CA LEU A 285 -15.53 -9.59 30.30
C LEU A 285 -14.67 -9.30 29.07
N SER A 286 -13.47 -9.89 28.99
CA SER A 286 -12.60 -9.80 27.82
C SER A 286 -13.25 -10.37 26.56
N ASN A 287 -13.89 -11.53 26.65
CA ASN A 287 -14.64 -12.12 25.53
C ASN A 287 -15.84 -11.26 25.11
N LEU A 288 -16.56 -10.67 26.07
CA LEU A 288 -17.68 -9.76 25.78
C LEU A 288 -17.20 -8.49 25.07
N ILE A 289 -16.11 -7.88 25.55
CA ILE A 289 -15.50 -6.72 24.91
C ILE A 289 -15.05 -7.09 23.49
N THR A 290 -14.42 -8.25 23.33
CA THR A 290 -13.94 -8.71 22.02
C THR A 290 -15.09 -8.91 21.04
N HIS A 291 -16.20 -9.49 21.51
CA HIS A 291 -17.37 -9.75 20.68
C HIS A 291 -18.19 -8.49 20.36
N ASN A 292 -18.35 -7.57 21.32
CA ASN A 292 -19.25 -6.42 21.18
C ASN A 292 -18.54 -5.16 20.65
N CYS A 293 -17.25 -5.00 20.93
CA CYS A 293 -16.51 -3.78 20.62
C CYS A 293 -15.53 -3.92 19.47
N CYS A 294 -15.06 -5.12 19.15
CA CYS A 294 -14.10 -5.29 18.07
C CYS A 294 -14.82 -5.44 16.72
N PRO A 295 -14.42 -4.68 15.69
CA PRO A 295 -14.94 -4.87 14.35
C PRO A 295 -14.62 -6.28 13.86
N SER A 296 -15.62 -7.00 13.33
CA SER A 296 -15.42 -8.36 12.79
C SER A 296 -14.39 -8.44 11.66
N GLY A 297 -14.15 -7.33 10.96
CA GLY A 297 -13.11 -7.20 9.94
C GLY A 297 -11.76 -6.66 10.43
N ASN A 298 -11.60 -6.34 11.72
CA ASN A 298 -10.36 -5.80 12.29
C ASN A 298 -10.26 -6.11 13.79
N ILE A 299 -10.22 -7.40 14.14
CA ILE A 299 -10.29 -7.86 15.54
C ILE A 299 -9.05 -7.40 16.33
N HIS A 300 -7.88 -7.40 15.70
CA HIS A 300 -6.59 -7.04 16.32
C HIS A 300 -6.48 -5.60 16.81
N ILE A 301 -7.37 -4.71 16.37
CA ILE A 301 -7.38 -3.32 16.84
C ILE A 301 -7.60 -3.22 18.36
N CYS A 302 -8.31 -4.19 18.95
CA CYS A 302 -8.63 -4.23 20.37
C CYS A 302 -7.46 -4.60 21.27
N ASP A 303 -6.42 -5.19 20.68
CA ASP A 303 -5.22 -5.65 21.36
C ASP A 303 -4.06 -4.64 21.26
N LEU A 304 -4.28 -3.52 20.55
CA LEU A 304 -3.27 -2.49 20.41
C LEU A 304 -3.00 -1.80 21.75
N ASN A 305 -1.79 -2.03 22.25
CA ASN A 305 -1.26 -1.37 23.43
C ASN A 305 -0.51 -0.08 23.02
N ASN A 306 -0.22 0.82 23.97
CA ASN A 306 0.49 2.10 23.75
C ASN A 306 -0.36 3.28 23.23
N GLU A 307 -1.54 3.49 23.83
CA GLU A 307 -2.50 4.56 23.53
C GLU A 307 -1.85 5.96 23.39
N ARG A 308 -0.92 6.31 24.29
CA ARG A 308 -0.27 7.63 24.31
C ARG A 308 0.43 7.95 22.99
N SER A 309 1.09 6.96 22.39
CA SER A 309 1.83 7.14 21.14
C SER A 309 0.89 7.36 19.95
N TYR A 310 -0.17 6.56 19.83
CA TYR A 310 -1.18 6.73 18.79
C TYR A 310 -1.91 8.08 18.90
N ARG A 311 -2.28 8.46 20.12
CA ARG A 311 -2.91 9.75 20.42
C ARG A 311 -2.01 10.91 20.00
N SER A 312 -0.75 10.89 20.42
CA SER A 312 0.21 11.94 20.08
C SER A 312 0.39 12.07 18.56
N LEU A 313 0.51 10.95 17.85
CA LEU A 313 0.64 10.93 16.39
C LEU A 313 -0.59 11.56 15.70
N ALA A 314 -1.80 11.22 16.16
CA ALA A 314 -3.05 11.75 15.63
C ALA A 314 -3.27 13.23 15.96
N GLU A 315 -2.95 13.68 17.17
CA GLU A 315 -3.08 15.09 17.58
C GLU A 315 -2.14 16.00 16.77
N TYR A 316 -0.87 15.60 16.58
CA TYR A 316 0.05 16.34 15.71
C TYR A 316 -0.41 16.36 14.25
N ALA A 317 -0.95 15.23 13.75
CA ALA A 317 -1.53 15.17 12.43
C ALA A 317 -2.73 16.13 12.30
N LEU A 318 -3.67 16.12 13.25
CA LEU A 318 -4.85 16.98 13.21
C LEU A 318 -4.48 18.47 13.26
N LEU A 319 -3.51 18.84 14.09
CA LEU A 319 -2.99 20.20 14.14
C LEU A 319 -2.40 20.62 12.77
N GLY A 320 -1.59 19.75 12.17
CA GLY A 320 -1.03 19.99 10.84
C GLY A 320 -2.10 20.21 9.77
N PHE A 321 -3.13 19.36 9.73
CA PHE A 321 -4.26 19.53 8.80
C PHE A 321 -5.01 20.87 8.97
N ARG A 322 -5.17 21.36 10.21
CA ARG A 322 -5.77 22.68 10.45
C ARG A 322 -4.90 23.79 9.88
N VAL A 323 -3.58 23.70 10.04
CA VAL A 323 -2.63 24.65 9.46
C VAL A 323 -2.70 24.60 7.93
N GLU A 324 -2.70 23.41 7.33
CA GLU A 324 -2.82 23.23 5.87
C GLU A 324 -4.14 23.83 5.33
N ALA A 325 -5.26 23.66 6.04
CA ALA A 325 -6.54 24.24 5.64
C ALA A 325 -6.50 25.78 5.64
N VAL A 326 -5.91 26.40 6.67
CA VAL A 326 -5.75 27.86 6.73
C VAL A 326 -4.82 28.36 5.61
N LEU A 327 -3.72 27.66 5.37
CA LEU A 327 -2.79 28.00 4.28
C LEU A 327 -3.45 27.83 2.91
N LEU A 328 -4.29 26.80 2.72
CA LEU A 328 -5.03 26.60 1.47
C LEU A 328 -5.99 27.75 1.19
N ILE A 329 -6.69 28.25 2.22
CA ILE A 329 -7.53 29.46 2.10
C ILE A 329 -6.69 30.67 1.68
N ALA A 330 -5.49 30.83 2.24
CA ALA A 330 -4.57 31.89 1.84
C ALA A 330 -4.11 31.76 0.37
N VAL A 331 -3.80 30.54 -0.09
CA VAL A 331 -3.47 30.26 -1.50
C VAL A 331 -4.64 30.63 -2.42
N PHE A 332 -5.86 30.24 -2.04
CA PHE A 332 -7.07 30.58 -2.79
C PHE A 332 -7.24 32.10 -2.91
N PHE A 333 -7.17 32.81 -1.78
CA PHE A 333 -7.29 34.27 -1.77
C PHE A 333 -6.22 34.95 -2.63
N ASN A 334 -4.95 34.55 -2.49
CA ASN A 334 -3.84 35.11 -3.26
C ASN A 334 -4.00 34.84 -4.76
N THR A 335 -4.51 33.67 -5.14
CA THR A 335 -4.74 33.29 -6.53
C THR A 335 -5.88 34.10 -7.15
N VAL A 336 -6.99 34.29 -6.43
CA VAL A 336 -8.11 35.14 -6.86
C VAL A 336 -7.68 36.60 -7.00
N LEU A 337 -6.93 37.13 -6.01
CA LEU A 337 -6.38 38.48 -6.06
C LEU A 337 -5.47 38.67 -7.29
N LEU A 338 -4.57 37.71 -7.53
CA LEU A 338 -3.67 37.74 -8.68
C LEU A 338 -4.43 37.70 -10.00
N ALA A 339 -5.48 36.88 -10.12
CA ALA A 339 -6.36 36.81 -11.28
C ALA A 339 -7.04 38.16 -11.55
N PHE A 340 -7.61 38.78 -10.51
CA PHE A 340 -8.25 40.09 -10.61
C PHE A 340 -7.27 41.18 -11.07
N LEU A 341 -6.08 41.24 -10.46
CA LEU A 341 -5.05 42.20 -10.84
C LEU A 341 -4.55 41.97 -12.27
N LEU A 342 -4.40 40.72 -12.70
CA LEU A 342 -3.99 40.36 -14.06
C LEU A 342 -5.02 40.83 -15.08
N LEU A 343 -6.31 40.57 -14.86
CA LEU A 343 -7.39 41.01 -15.76
C LEU A 343 -7.38 42.52 -15.98
N LYS A 344 -7.17 43.30 -14.90
CA LYS A 344 -7.14 44.76 -14.96
C LYS A 344 -5.86 45.32 -15.61
N THR A 345 -4.76 44.57 -15.60
CA THR A 345 -3.44 45.04 -16.08
C THR A 345 -2.95 44.39 -17.37
N ARG A 346 -3.65 43.38 -17.90
CA ARG A 346 -3.21 42.56 -19.05
C ARG A 346 -2.74 43.38 -20.25
N LYS A 347 -3.41 44.48 -20.59
CA LYS A 347 -3.06 45.35 -21.73
C LYS A 347 -1.70 46.05 -21.57
N ASN A 348 -1.20 46.17 -20.35
CA ASN A 348 0.03 46.89 -19.99
C ASN A 348 1.21 45.95 -19.66
N LEU A 349 1.03 44.63 -19.82
CA LEU A 349 2.02 43.61 -19.49
C LEU A 349 2.58 42.94 -20.75
N SER A 350 3.84 42.51 -20.70
CA SER A 350 4.43 41.71 -21.77
C SER A 350 3.79 40.32 -21.82
N THR A 351 3.75 39.69 -23.00
CA THR A 351 3.23 38.32 -23.17
C THR A 351 3.95 37.32 -22.24
N ALA A 352 5.27 37.44 -22.07
CA ALA A 352 6.03 36.59 -21.16
C ALA A 352 5.64 36.78 -19.69
N THR A 353 5.37 38.02 -19.26
CA THR A 353 4.90 38.29 -17.89
C THR A 353 3.49 37.74 -17.66
N VAL A 354 2.60 37.85 -18.66
CA VAL A 354 1.25 37.28 -18.58
C VAL A 354 1.30 35.75 -18.48
N LEU A 355 2.11 35.09 -19.32
CA LEU A 355 2.28 33.63 -19.28
C LEU A 355 2.91 33.15 -17.97
N PHE A 356 3.87 33.91 -17.43
CA PHE A 356 4.47 33.59 -16.13
C PHE A 356 3.45 33.71 -14.98
N VAL A 357 2.63 34.77 -14.95
CA VAL A 357 1.56 34.92 -13.96
C VAL A 357 0.52 33.80 -14.12
N PHE A 358 0.18 33.46 -15.37
CA PHE A 358 -0.72 32.35 -15.65
C PHE A 358 -0.15 31.01 -15.17
N ASN A 359 1.16 30.76 -15.33
CA ASN A 359 1.81 29.56 -14.83
C ASN A 359 1.64 29.40 -13.31
N ILE A 360 1.88 30.48 -12.54
CA ILE A 360 1.66 30.46 -11.08
C ILE A 360 0.20 30.18 -10.75
N MET A 361 -0.73 30.87 -11.42
CA MET A 361 -2.16 30.65 -11.17
C MET A 361 -2.59 29.22 -11.49
N PHE A 362 -2.11 28.67 -12.62
CA PHE A 362 -2.44 27.31 -13.03
C PHE A 362 -1.86 26.27 -12.07
N SER A 363 -0.59 26.41 -11.67
CA SER A 363 0.02 25.58 -10.62
C SER A 363 -0.73 25.67 -9.29
N ASN A 364 -1.12 26.86 -8.85
CA ASN A 364 -1.91 27.03 -7.63
C ASN A 364 -3.30 26.38 -7.74
N VAL A 365 -3.93 26.44 -8.91
CA VAL A 365 -5.22 25.78 -9.14
C VAL A 365 -5.08 24.25 -9.07
N LEU A 366 -4.05 23.67 -9.68
CA LEU A 366 -3.76 22.24 -9.57
C LEU A 366 -3.45 21.83 -8.12
N PHE A 367 -2.69 22.66 -7.40
CA PHE A 367 -2.39 22.46 -5.98
C PHE A 367 -3.68 22.44 -5.15
N MET A 368 -4.58 23.41 -5.36
CA MET A 368 -5.86 23.47 -4.66
C MET A 368 -6.77 22.29 -4.97
N MET A 369 -6.83 21.84 -6.23
CA MET A 369 -7.58 20.64 -6.61
C MET A 369 -7.03 19.40 -5.91
N SER A 370 -5.70 19.22 -5.90
CA SER A 370 -5.04 18.09 -5.21
C SER A 370 -5.42 18.04 -3.73
N PHE A 371 -5.28 19.15 -3.00
CA PHE A 371 -5.64 19.18 -1.57
C PHE A 371 -7.15 19.01 -1.33
N SER A 372 -8.00 19.44 -2.25
CA SER A 372 -9.43 19.19 -2.15
C SER A 372 -9.74 17.69 -2.20
N PHE A 373 -9.11 16.94 -3.10
CA PHE A 373 -9.21 15.47 -3.11
C PHE A 373 -8.68 14.85 -1.81
N PHE A 374 -7.57 15.36 -1.29
CA PHE A 374 -6.96 14.89 -0.05
C PHE A 374 -7.86 15.14 1.18
N PHE A 375 -8.45 16.33 1.31
CA PHE A 375 -9.34 16.68 2.43
C PHE A 375 -10.67 15.94 2.40
N ILE A 376 -11.17 15.54 1.22
CA ILE A 376 -12.39 14.71 1.13
C ILE A 376 -12.23 13.40 1.90
N ASP A 377 -11.03 12.79 1.88
CA ASP A 377 -10.78 11.56 2.63
C ASP A 377 -10.72 11.74 4.14
N LEU A 378 -10.37 12.94 4.63
CA LEU A 378 -10.43 13.29 6.04
C LEU A 378 -11.87 13.36 6.56
N ILE A 379 -12.80 13.82 5.72
CA ILE A 379 -14.23 13.92 6.08
C ILE A 379 -14.92 12.55 5.95
N SER A 380 -14.40 11.65 5.11
CA SER A 380 -14.95 10.32 4.94
C SER A 380 -14.83 9.49 6.23
N SER A 381 -15.97 8.96 6.70
CA SER A 381 -16.06 8.04 7.84
C SER A 381 -15.51 6.64 7.56
N LYS A 382 -15.14 6.33 6.32
CA LYS A 382 -14.56 5.03 5.98
C LYS A 382 -13.20 4.87 6.67
N SER A 383 -13.07 3.78 7.42
CA SER A 383 -11.80 3.35 7.98
C SER A 383 -10.82 2.87 6.91
N TYR A 384 -9.54 2.88 7.25
CA TYR A 384 -8.52 2.18 6.46
C TYR A 384 -8.51 0.68 6.80
N GLY A 385 -7.60 -0.07 6.18
CA GLY A 385 -7.61 -1.53 6.22
C GLY A 385 -7.43 -2.12 7.62
N ALA A 386 -7.44 -3.45 7.72
CA ALA A 386 -7.30 -4.12 9.01
C ALA A 386 -5.86 -4.01 9.56
N VAL A 387 -5.73 -4.12 10.88
CA VAL A 387 -4.44 -4.29 11.56
C VAL A 387 -3.98 -5.73 11.32
N ASN A 388 -2.72 -5.90 10.92
CA ASN A 388 -2.15 -7.22 10.62
C ASN A 388 -1.96 -8.06 11.89
N GLU A 389 -1.95 -9.39 11.77
CA GLU A 389 -1.91 -10.31 12.92
C GLU A 389 -0.62 -10.22 13.76
N ASP A 390 0.47 -9.70 13.18
CA ASP A 390 1.81 -9.59 13.77
C ASP A 390 2.08 -8.23 14.45
N TYR A 391 1.08 -7.65 15.10
CA TYR A 391 1.14 -6.28 15.66
C TYR A 391 1.91 -6.15 16.99
N GLN A 392 2.11 -7.24 17.74
CA GLN A 392 2.55 -7.18 19.15
C GLN A 392 3.97 -6.65 19.35
N GLU A 393 4.87 -6.85 18.38
CA GLU A 393 6.26 -6.39 18.45
C GLU A 393 6.51 -5.09 17.67
N LYS A 394 5.49 -4.54 16.99
CA LYS A 394 5.64 -3.44 16.05
C LYS A 394 5.47 -2.07 16.69
N LYS A 395 6.21 -1.09 16.17
CA LYS A 395 6.02 0.32 16.55
C LYS A 395 4.72 0.89 15.98
N PRO A 396 4.08 1.86 16.68
CA PRO A 396 2.85 2.50 16.23
C PRO A 396 2.93 3.09 14.81
N GLU A 397 4.08 3.68 14.45
CA GLU A 397 4.30 4.23 13.12
C GLU A 397 4.22 3.15 12.02
N LEU A 398 4.79 1.97 12.26
CA LEU A 398 4.76 0.87 11.30
C LEU A 398 3.34 0.33 11.13
N ILE A 399 2.60 0.18 12.23
CA ILE A 399 1.20 -0.28 12.19
C ILE A 399 0.35 0.68 11.37
N VAL A 400 0.49 1.99 11.57
CA VAL A 400 -0.22 3.00 10.76
C VAL A 400 0.13 2.90 9.27
N ALA A 401 1.41 2.67 8.94
CA ALA A 401 1.85 2.54 7.56
C ALA A 401 1.28 1.28 6.89
N GLU A 402 1.25 0.14 7.57
CA GLU A 402 0.70 -1.12 7.05
C GLU A 402 -0.83 -1.08 6.90
N THR A 403 -1.54 -0.46 7.85
CA THR A 403 -2.99 -0.21 7.74
C THR A 403 -3.33 0.68 6.53
N LEU A 404 -2.49 1.68 6.23
CA LEU A 404 -2.64 2.50 5.04
C LEU A 404 -2.30 1.72 3.76
N GLN A 405 -1.26 0.89 3.80
CA GLN A 405 -0.82 0.10 2.67
C GLN A 405 -1.91 -0.86 2.17
N THR A 406 -2.61 -1.55 3.09
CA THR A 406 -3.74 -2.42 2.75
C THR A 406 -4.89 -1.65 2.09
N HIS A 407 -5.14 -0.41 2.51
CA HIS A 407 -6.13 0.47 1.88
C HIS A 407 -5.70 0.89 0.47
N LEU A 408 -4.41 1.20 0.27
CA LEU A 408 -3.85 1.61 -1.01
C LEU A 408 -3.79 0.47 -2.05
N PHE A 409 -3.89 -0.79 -1.64
CA PHE A 409 -3.99 -1.91 -2.59
C PHE A 409 -5.33 -2.01 -3.30
N ALA A 410 -6.41 -1.48 -2.71
CA ALA A 410 -7.70 -1.48 -3.36
C ALA A 410 -7.67 -0.60 -4.62
N SER A 411 -7.74 -1.20 -5.81
CA SER A 411 -7.56 -0.51 -7.09
C SER A 411 -8.45 0.73 -7.29
N ALA A 412 -9.68 0.71 -6.73
CA ALA A 412 -10.59 1.86 -6.77
C ALA A 412 -10.11 3.04 -5.90
N GLU A 413 -9.58 2.76 -4.71
CA GLU A 413 -9.05 3.77 -3.78
C GLU A 413 -7.67 4.25 -4.25
N PHE A 414 -6.82 3.34 -4.75
CA PHE A 414 -5.53 3.70 -5.35
C PHE A 414 -5.69 4.72 -6.48
N ARG A 415 -6.66 4.54 -7.38
CA ARG A 415 -6.93 5.47 -8.46
C ARG A 415 -7.22 6.89 -7.96
N LYS A 416 -7.99 7.00 -6.86
CA LYS A 416 -8.33 8.29 -6.27
C LYS A 416 -7.09 9.00 -5.74
N HIS A 417 -6.27 8.28 -4.96
CA HIS A 417 -5.03 8.83 -4.41
C HIS A 417 -3.99 9.15 -5.50
N LEU A 418 -3.94 8.35 -6.57
CA LEU A 418 -3.09 8.58 -7.72
C LEU A 418 -3.45 9.86 -8.49
N ILE A 419 -4.75 10.16 -8.65
CA ILE A 419 -5.19 11.43 -9.25
C ILE A 419 -4.73 12.61 -8.39
N GLN A 420 -4.91 12.52 -7.07
CA GLN A 420 -4.47 13.53 -6.12
C GLN A 420 -2.95 13.77 -6.21
N GLU A 421 -2.15 12.70 -6.23
CA GLU A 421 -0.69 12.78 -6.36
C GLU A 421 -0.27 13.37 -7.72
N THR A 422 -0.93 12.96 -8.80
CA THR A 422 -0.65 13.48 -10.15
C THR A 422 -0.87 14.99 -10.20
N LEU A 423 -2.00 15.48 -9.66
CA LEU A 423 -2.28 16.92 -9.55
C LEU A 423 -1.26 17.64 -8.68
N TYR A 424 -0.86 17.04 -7.56
CA TYR A 424 0.16 17.59 -6.66
C TYR A 424 1.50 17.75 -7.37
N SER A 425 1.96 16.70 -8.05
CA SER A 425 3.23 16.71 -8.74
C SER A 425 3.23 17.65 -9.95
N LEU A 426 2.12 17.74 -10.69
CA LEU A 426 1.95 18.71 -11.77
C LEU A 426 2.02 20.15 -11.24
N ALA A 427 1.41 20.42 -10.08
CA ALA A 427 1.48 21.73 -9.44
C ALA A 427 2.92 22.12 -9.09
N GLN A 428 3.64 21.20 -8.43
CA GLN A 428 5.03 21.38 -8.00
C GLN A 428 5.98 21.55 -9.19
N ASN A 429 5.96 20.61 -10.15
CA ASN A 429 6.82 20.63 -11.33
C ASN A 429 6.45 21.76 -12.30
N GLY A 430 5.17 22.15 -12.35
CA GLY A 430 4.70 23.33 -13.08
C GLY A 430 5.23 24.64 -12.48
N SER A 431 5.23 24.77 -11.14
CA SER A 431 5.79 25.95 -10.47
C SER A 431 7.30 26.06 -10.74
N LEU A 432 8.01 24.94 -10.62
CA LEU A 432 9.43 24.81 -10.91
C LEU A 432 9.78 25.15 -12.37
N THR A 433 8.96 24.68 -13.31
CA THR A 433 9.05 25.06 -14.72
C THR A 433 8.93 26.57 -14.88
N GLY A 434 7.97 27.20 -14.20
CA GLY A 434 7.83 28.66 -14.16
C GLY A 434 9.08 29.37 -13.64
N LEU A 435 9.71 28.82 -12.61
CA LEU A 435 10.97 29.34 -12.07
C LEU A 435 12.12 29.24 -13.08
N ILE A 436 12.26 28.11 -13.76
CA ILE A 436 13.29 27.92 -14.82
C ILE A 436 13.09 28.97 -15.92
N HIS A 437 11.86 29.15 -16.40
CA HIS A 437 11.56 30.14 -17.43
C HIS A 437 11.91 31.57 -16.97
N LEU A 438 11.64 31.89 -15.71
CA LEU A 438 12.00 33.18 -15.11
C LEU A 438 13.53 33.36 -15.03
N LEU A 439 14.25 32.33 -14.58
CA LEU A 439 15.71 32.34 -14.48
C LEU A 439 16.37 32.52 -15.85
N VAL A 440 15.92 31.77 -16.85
CA VAL A 440 16.41 31.89 -18.23
C VAL A 440 16.13 33.31 -18.77
N LEU A 441 14.93 33.83 -18.54
CA LEU A 441 14.59 35.19 -18.98
C LEU A 441 15.49 36.24 -18.33
N VAL A 442 15.77 36.12 -17.04
CA VAL A 442 16.67 37.04 -16.32
C VAL A 442 18.11 36.92 -16.82
N LEU A 443 18.61 35.71 -17.02
CA LEU A 443 19.94 35.46 -17.59
C LEU A 443 20.08 36.11 -18.98
N VAL A 444 19.09 35.90 -19.86
CA VAL A 444 19.04 36.50 -21.20
C VAL A 444 19.00 38.03 -21.12
N VAL A 445 18.19 38.59 -20.22
CA VAL A 445 18.09 40.06 -20.01
C VAL A 445 19.42 40.64 -19.51
N ILE A 446 20.09 39.99 -18.55
CA ILE A 446 21.40 40.42 -18.05
C ILE A 446 22.43 40.41 -19.19
N ASN A 447 22.49 39.31 -19.96
CA ASN A 447 23.44 39.17 -21.06
C ASN A 447 23.19 40.16 -22.21
N ARG A 448 21.94 40.32 -22.66
CA ARG A 448 21.58 41.28 -23.73
C ARG A 448 21.72 42.73 -23.31
N SER A 449 21.45 43.04 -22.04
CA SER A 449 21.71 44.38 -21.49
C SER A 449 23.19 44.76 -21.59
N MET A 450 24.11 43.80 -21.55
CA MET A 450 25.55 44.05 -21.78
C MET A 450 25.88 44.31 -23.25
N SER A 451 25.10 43.76 -24.18
CA SER A 451 25.26 43.95 -25.62
C SER A 451 24.55 45.19 -26.18
N GLY A 452 23.75 45.91 -25.37
CA GLY A 452 23.01 47.11 -25.81
C GLY A 452 21.87 46.84 -26.82
N LYS A 453 21.47 45.58 -27.02
CA LYS A 453 20.46 45.19 -28.04
C LYS A 453 19.08 44.97 -27.40
N SER A 454 18.02 45.45 -28.06
CA SER A 454 16.64 45.15 -27.65
C SER A 454 16.32 43.66 -27.84
N ILE A 455 15.36 43.16 -27.04
CA ILE A 455 14.84 41.79 -27.14
C ILE A 455 13.45 41.87 -27.76
N HIS A 456 13.31 41.41 -29.00
CA HIS A 456 12.02 41.16 -29.63
C HIS A 456 11.81 39.64 -29.66
N LEU A 457 11.02 39.12 -28.71
CA LEU A 457 10.57 37.73 -28.73
C LEU A 457 9.24 37.65 -29.49
N SER A 458 9.15 36.75 -30.47
CA SER A 458 7.89 36.49 -31.18
C SER A 458 6.83 35.96 -30.21
N LYS A 459 5.65 36.58 -30.19
CA LYS A 459 4.53 36.18 -29.33
C LYS A 459 4.15 34.71 -29.55
N ILE A 460 4.12 34.27 -30.80
CA ILE A 460 3.73 32.92 -31.20
C ILE A 460 4.77 31.91 -30.68
N SER A 461 6.06 32.20 -30.86
CA SER A 461 7.14 31.33 -30.41
C SER A 461 7.13 31.16 -28.88
N VAL A 462 6.95 32.25 -28.12
CA VAL A 462 6.88 32.18 -26.65
C VAL A 462 5.66 31.37 -26.18
N ILE A 463 4.48 31.60 -26.76
CA ILE A 463 3.27 30.82 -26.41
C ILE A 463 3.46 29.34 -26.74
N SER A 464 4.03 29.03 -27.91
CA SER A 464 4.27 27.66 -28.35
C SER A 464 5.22 26.92 -27.42
N VAL A 465 6.36 27.52 -27.04
CA VAL A 465 7.32 26.90 -26.11
C VAL A 465 6.67 26.63 -24.75
N PHE A 466 5.97 27.60 -24.17
CA PHE A 466 5.28 27.42 -22.89
C PHE A 466 4.22 26.31 -22.96
N ALA A 467 3.43 26.26 -24.05
CA ALA A 467 2.41 25.23 -24.23
C ALA A 467 3.04 23.83 -24.42
N CYS A 468 4.09 23.70 -25.23
CA CYS A 468 4.79 22.44 -25.46
C CYS A 468 5.37 21.87 -24.16
N VAL A 469 5.96 22.71 -23.31
CA VAL A 469 6.50 22.25 -22.01
C VAL A 469 5.39 21.73 -21.10
N TRP A 470 4.24 22.44 -21.02
CA TRP A 470 3.10 21.95 -20.24
C TRP A 470 2.48 20.68 -20.80
N ILE A 471 2.34 20.57 -22.13
CA ILE A 471 1.85 19.34 -22.77
C ILE A 471 2.78 18.17 -22.47
N PHE A 472 4.09 18.36 -22.61
CA PHE A 472 5.08 17.33 -22.28
C PHE A 472 4.97 16.90 -20.81
N LEU A 473 4.88 17.87 -19.90
CA LEU A 473 4.77 17.63 -18.46
C LEU A 473 3.47 16.88 -18.12
N ILE A 474 2.32 17.28 -18.68
CA ILE A 474 1.05 16.57 -18.49
C ILE A 474 1.11 15.15 -19.05
N ALA A 475 1.63 14.98 -20.27
CA ALA A 475 1.73 13.67 -20.92
C ALA A 475 2.67 12.72 -20.17
N SER A 476 3.82 13.21 -19.70
CA SER A 476 4.76 12.39 -18.92
C SER A 476 4.15 11.96 -17.59
N HIS A 477 3.54 12.89 -16.86
CA HIS A 477 2.87 12.59 -15.59
C HIS A 477 1.71 11.60 -15.79
N ALA A 478 0.90 11.74 -16.83
CA ALA A 478 -0.16 10.79 -17.16
C ALA A 478 0.39 9.38 -17.46
N MET A 479 1.45 9.30 -18.28
CA MET A 479 2.10 8.02 -18.61
C MET A 479 2.66 7.33 -17.36
N PHE A 480 3.35 8.06 -16.48
CA PHE A 480 3.83 7.51 -15.21
C PHE A 480 2.68 7.03 -14.32
N SER A 481 1.62 7.82 -14.17
CA SER A 481 0.45 7.40 -13.39
C SER A 481 -0.23 6.15 -13.97
N THR A 482 -0.31 6.01 -15.30
CA THR A 482 -0.82 4.77 -15.94
C THR A 482 0.07 3.55 -15.62
N MET A 483 1.40 3.71 -15.65
CA MET A 483 2.31 2.63 -15.27
C MET A 483 2.16 2.23 -13.79
N GLN A 484 1.96 3.22 -12.90
CA GLN A 484 1.70 2.96 -11.47
C GLN A 484 0.40 2.19 -11.25
N MET A 485 -0.65 2.55 -11.98
CA MET A 485 -1.93 1.84 -11.92
C MET A 485 -1.79 0.39 -12.40
N SER A 486 -1.04 0.16 -13.48
CA SER A 486 -0.75 -1.19 -13.96
C SER A 486 0.02 -2.01 -12.92
N ALA A 487 0.97 -1.40 -12.20
CA ALA A 487 1.72 -2.08 -11.14
C ALA A 487 0.80 -2.59 -10.01
N ILE A 488 -0.10 -1.74 -9.51
CA ILE A 488 -1.03 -2.11 -8.44
C ILE A 488 -2.07 -3.13 -8.91
N GLN A 489 -2.57 -3.02 -10.14
CA GLN A 489 -3.51 -4.00 -10.69
C GLN A 489 -2.90 -5.40 -10.79
N ASN A 490 -1.63 -5.51 -11.24
CA ASN A 490 -0.94 -6.80 -11.30
C ASN A 490 -0.68 -7.38 -9.90
N LEU A 491 -0.36 -6.53 -8.91
CA LEU A 491 -0.19 -6.96 -7.51
C LEU A 491 -1.52 -7.41 -6.89
N ASP A 492 -2.60 -6.65 -7.09
CA ASP A 492 -3.95 -7.01 -6.63
C ASP A 492 -4.41 -8.32 -7.28
N GLU A 493 -4.14 -8.52 -8.57
CA GLU A 493 -4.44 -9.78 -9.27
C GLU A 493 -3.67 -10.96 -8.67
N LEU A 494 -2.38 -10.80 -8.37
CA LEU A 494 -1.56 -11.82 -7.69
C LEU A 494 -2.17 -12.18 -6.33
N PHE A 495 -2.46 -11.21 -5.46
CA PHE A 495 -3.04 -11.48 -4.14
C PHE A 495 -4.45 -12.04 -4.21
N SER A 496 -5.28 -11.59 -5.16
CA SER A 496 -6.60 -12.16 -5.40
C SER A 496 -6.52 -13.64 -5.80
N THR A 497 -5.50 -14.01 -6.58
CA THR A 497 -5.25 -15.38 -7.03
C THR A 497 -4.75 -16.25 -5.88
N LEU A 498 -3.84 -15.72 -5.05
CA LEU A 498 -3.42 -16.37 -3.80
C LEU A 498 -4.60 -16.57 -2.84
N ALA A 499 -5.52 -15.60 -2.75
CA ALA A 499 -6.68 -15.62 -1.87
C ALA A 499 -7.82 -16.54 -2.35
N LYS A 500 -7.98 -16.77 -3.66
CA LYS A 500 -8.99 -17.69 -4.23
C LYS A 500 -8.84 -19.13 -3.72
N GLY A 501 -7.68 -19.50 -3.17
CA GLY A 501 -7.46 -20.79 -2.54
C GLY A 501 -7.68 -21.97 -3.51
N ARG A 502 -7.91 -23.17 -2.95
CA ARG A 502 -7.95 -24.45 -3.70
C ARG A 502 -9.20 -24.60 -4.59
N VAL A 503 -9.21 -23.95 -5.75
CA VAL A 503 -10.24 -24.12 -6.80
C VAL A 503 -10.06 -25.45 -7.57
N SER A 504 -8.90 -26.11 -7.45
CA SER A 504 -8.53 -27.33 -8.20
C SER A 504 -9.34 -28.60 -7.89
N LEU A 505 -10.17 -28.60 -6.85
CA LEU A 505 -10.94 -29.77 -6.41
C LEU A 505 -12.33 -29.89 -7.05
N SER A 506 -12.80 -28.89 -7.80
CA SER A 506 -14.07 -28.98 -8.51
C SER A 506 -13.93 -29.76 -9.81
N CYS A 507 -14.89 -30.64 -10.13
CA CYS A 507 -14.92 -31.35 -11.41
C CYS A 507 -15.14 -30.44 -12.64
N ASN A 508 -15.61 -29.21 -12.44
CA ASN A 508 -15.85 -28.25 -13.52
C ASN A 508 -14.70 -27.25 -13.71
N ALA A 509 -13.63 -27.36 -12.93
CA ALA A 509 -12.47 -26.46 -13.02
C ALA A 509 -11.43 -27.02 -14.00
N ALA A 510 -10.81 -26.14 -14.79
CA ALA A 510 -9.67 -26.51 -15.63
C ALA A 510 -8.48 -26.97 -14.76
N GLN A 511 -7.82 -28.05 -15.16
CA GLN A 511 -6.66 -28.60 -14.46
C GLN A 511 -5.38 -27.84 -14.83
N ASN A 512 -5.25 -26.61 -14.35
CA ASN A 512 -4.04 -25.81 -14.56
C ASN A 512 -3.11 -25.95 -13.33
N SER A 513 -1.80 -25.85 -13.57
CA SER A 513 -0.82 -25.81 -12.49
C SER A 513 -0.93 -24.48 -11.75
N GLY A 514 -1.30 -24.54 -10.46
CA GLY A 514 -1.34 -23.36 -9.61
C GLY A 514 0.05 -22.78 -9.40
N TYR A 515 1.10 -23.60 -9.48
CA TYR A 515 2.48 -23.13 -9.43
C TYR A 515 2.85 -22.32 -10.67
N GLU A 516 2.42 -22.73 -11.87
CA GLU A 516 2.67 -21.96 -13.11
C GLU A 516 1.86 -20.65 -13.13
N GLU A 517 0.62 -20.69 -12.64
CA GLU A 517 -0.20 -19.49 -12.49
C GLU A 517 0.46 -18.49 -11.52
N ILE A 518 0.88 -18.96 -10.33
CA ILE A 518 1.60 -18.13 -9.36
C ILE A 518 2.93 -17.62 -9.96
N ALA A 519 3.69 -18.49 -10.65
CA ALA A 519 4.94 -18.09 -11.31
C ALA A 519 4.69 -16.95 -12.31
N ALA A 520 3.69 -17.10 -13.19
CA ALA A 520 3.37 -16.09 -14.18
C ALA A 520 2.96 -14.75 -13.55
N HIS A 521 2.20 -14.77 -12.46
CA HIS A 521 1.84 -13.55 -11.73
C HIS A 521 3.05 -12.94 -10.99
N CYS A 522 3.93 -13.76 -10.41
CA CYS A 522 5.16 -13.28 -9.80
C CYS A 522 6.12 -12.69 -10.85
N ASP A 523 6.25 -13.30 -12.03
CA ASP A 523 7.09 -12.79 -13.12
C ASP A 523 6.57 -11.45 -13.66
N ARG A 524 5.24 -11.31 -13.82
CA ARG A 524 4.61 -10.01 -14.18
C ARG A 524 4.84 -8.94 -13.12
N THR A 525 4.82 -9.31 -11.84
CA THR A 525 4.99 -8.37 -10.73
C THR A 525 6.46 -8.08 -10.40
N ALA A 526 7.39 -8.98 -10.76
CA ALA A 526 8.81 -8.85 -10.49
C ALA A 526 9.44 -7.61 -11.15
N ILE A 527 8.95 -7.22 -12.33
CA ILE A 527 9.36 -5.97 -13.01
C ILE A 527 9.08 -4.77 -12.09
N PHE A 528 7.98 -4.79 -11.34
CA PHE A 528 7.66 -3.71 -10.40
C PHE A 528 8.49 -3.76 -9.12
N HIS A 529 9.05 -4.90 -8.74
CA HIS A 529 10.02 -4.95 -7.64
C HIS A 529 11.38 -4.38 -8.07
N ALA A 530 11.91 -4.85 -9.21
CA ALA A 530 13.21 -4.42 -9.72
C ALA A 530 13.20 -2.96 -10.22
N PHE A 531 12.14 -2.55 -10.93
CA PHE A 531 12.03 -1.24 -11.57
C PHE A 531 10.85 -0.42 -11.06
N GLY A 532 9.83 -1.04 -10.46
CA GLY A 532 8.61 -0.36 -10.05
C GLY A 532 8.78 0.60 -8.88
N ALA A 533 9.79 0.42 -8.02
CA ALA A 533 10.17 1.47 -7.06
C ALA A 533 10.53 2.78 -7.78
N TYR A 534 11.11 2.73 -8.99
CA TYR A 534 11.38 3.90 -9.82
C TYR A 534 10.14 4.37 -10.60
N LEU A 535 9.30 3.46 -11.12
CA LEU A 535 8.05 3.81 -11.80
C LEU A 535 7.03 4.49 -10.88
N LEU A 536 6.88 3.99 -9.65
CA LEU A 536 6.05 4.55 -8.58
C LEU A 536 6.56 5.89 -8.05
N ARG A 537 7.70 6.37 -8.56
CA ARG A 537 8.35 7.61 -8.13
C ARG A 537 8.80 8.50 -9.29
N GLY A 538 8.38 8.22 -10.54
CA GLY A 538 8.74 9.01 -11.72
C GLY A 538 8.45 10.51 -11.55
N HIS A 539 7.43 10.84 -10.77
CA HIS A 539 7.07 12.20 -10.37
C HIS A 539 8.20 12.93 -9.62
N THR A 540 8.85 12.27 -8.65
CA THR A 540 10.00 12.81 -7.89
C THR A 540 11.25 12.95 -8.76
N LEU A 541 11.47 12.04 -9.72
CA LEU A 541 12.60 12.13 -10.64
C LEU A 541 12.57 13.43 -11.45
N PHE A 542 11.40 13.82 -11.97
CA PHE A 542 11.24 15.11 -12.64
C PHE A 542 11.53 16.29 -11.72
N THR A 543 11.06 16.22 -10.46
CA THR A 543 11.36 17.24 -9.45
C THR A 543 12.86 17.41 -9.27
N VAL A 544 13.60 16.31 -9.10
CA VAL A 544 15.07 16.34 -8.93
C VAL A 544 15.77 16.89 -10.17
N LEU A 545 15.39 16.45 -11.37
CA LEU A 545 15.97 16.93 -12.62
C LEU A 545 15.75 18.42 -12.81
N PHE A 546 14.52 18.90 -12.65
CA PHE A 546 14.21 20.31 -12.79
C PHE A 546 14.82 21.16 -11.65
N LEU A 547 14.93 20.62 -10.44
CA LEU A 547 15.58 21.30 -9.32
C LEU A 547 17.08 21.46 -9.62
N SER A 548 17.73 20.40 -10.12
CA SER A 548 19.13 20.45 -10.51
C SER A 548 19.38 21.47 -11.63
N ALA A 549 18.53 21.48 -12.67
CA ALA A 549 18.58 22.47 -13.75
C ALA A 549 18.40 23.90 -13.22
N SER A 550 17.47 24.10 -12.29
CA SER A 550 17.22 25.40 -11.65
C SER A 550 18.41 25.89 -10.84
N ILE A 551 19.05 25.00 -10.06
CA ILE A 551 20.27 25.32 -9.30
C ILE A 551 21.39 25.74 -10.26
N VAL A 552 21.63 24.97 -11.32
CA VAL A 552 22.70 25.26 -12.29
C VAL A 552 22.47 26.63 -12.95
N ILE A 553 21.27 26.88 -13.46
CA ILE A 553 20.93 28.16 -14.09
C ILE A 553 21.04 29.30 -13.07
N PHE A 554 20.61 29.09 -11.82
CA PHE A 554 20.72 30.08 -10.76
C PHE A 554 22.18 30.43 -10.45
N VAL A 555 23.05 29.43 -10.26
CA VAL A 555 24.49 29.64 -9.98
C VAL A 555 25.15 30.41 -11.12
N ILE A 556 24.85 30.04 -12.38
CA ILE A 556 25.31 30.78 -13.56
C ILE A 556 24.82 32.23 -13.49
N THR A 557 23.53 32.45 -13.23
CA THR A 557 22.92 33.78 -13.18
C THR A 557 23.54 34.66 -12.08
N VAL A 558 23.78 34.11 -10.88
CA VAL A 558 24.44 34.81 -9.77
C VAL A 558 25.88 35.17 -10.13
N THR A 559 26.62 34.23 -10.72
CA THR A 559 28.02 34.46 -11.14
C THR A 559 28.12 35.59 -12.17
N TYR A 560 27.23 35.59 -13.17
CA TYR A 560 27.12 36.69 -14.13
C TYR A 560 26.73 38.00 -13.46
N HIS A 561 25.77 37.99 -12.53
CA HIS A 561 25.35 39.19 -11.83
C HIS A 561 26.48 39.81 -10.98
N ILE A 562 27.25 39.00 -10.26
CA ILE A 562 28.42 39.45 -9.48
C ILE A 562 29.47 40.07 -10.41
N LYS A 563 29.75 39.44 -11.56
CA LYS A 563 30.70 39.97 -12.56
C LYS A 563 30.25 41.33 -13.09
N VAL A 564 28.97 41.47 -13.44
CA VAL A 564 28.39 42.72 -13.95
C VAL A 564 28.41 43.81 -12.88
N ARG A 565 28.08 43.48 -11.62
CA ARG A 565 28.14 44.41 -10.49
C ARG A 565 29.55 44.98 -10.31
N ARG A 566 30.57 44.11 -10.31
CA ARG A 566 31.99 44.54 -10.23
C ARG A 566 32.37 45.48 -11.37
N GLN A 567 31.99 45.17 -12.61
CA GLN A 567 32.27 46.05 -13.76
C GLN A 567 31.57 47.40 -13.64
N HIS A 568 30.36 47.43 -13.09
CA HIS A 568 29.59 48.66 -12.93
C HIS A 568 30.10 49.54 -11.78
N ASP A 569 30.52 48.93 -10.66
CA ASP A 569 31.13 49.64 -9.52
C ASP A 569 32.43 50.36 -9.93
N ILE A 570 33.23 49.75 -10.80
CA ILE A 570 34.45 50.36 -11.36
C ILE A 570 34.10 51.60 -12.20
N ILE A 571 33.14 51.47 -13.13
CA ILE A 571 32.71 52.57 -14.02
C ILE A 571 32.05 53.73 -13.24
N HIS A 572 31.33 53.44 -12.15
CA HIS A 572 30.65 54.45 -11.36
C HIS A 572 31.57 55.26 -10.44
N ASN A 573 32.71 54.69 -10.04
CA ASN A 573 33.72 55.40 -9.25
C ASN A 573 34.35 56.55 -10.05
N GLU A 574 34.39 56.47 -11.38
CA GLU A 574 34.97 57.49 -12.28
C GLU A 574 34.00 58.60 -12.73
N MET A 575 32.70 58.54 -12.40
CA MET A 575 31.67 59.43 -12.97
C MET A 575 31.21 60.58 -12.05
N SER A 576 31.01 61.79 -12.61
CA SER A 576 30.59 62.99 -11.86
C SER A 576 29.21 62.88 -11.18
N SER A 577 29.03 63.59 -10.06
CA SER A 577 27.87 63.50 -9.14
C SER A 577 26.49 63.61 -9.82
N ARG A 578 26.32 64.48 -10.83
CA ARG A 578 25.04 64.61 -11.58
C ARG A 578 24.76 63.43 -12.52
N LYS A 579 25.79 62.85 -13.16
CA LYS A 579 25.64 61.63 -13.98
C LYS A 579 25.40 60.41 -13.08
N ARG A 580 26.01 60.39 -11.90
CA ARG A 580 25.84 59.36 -10.87
C ARG A 580 24.38 59.22 -10.43
N ALA A 581 23.66 60.33 -10.18
CA ALA A 581 22.24 60.32 -9.80
C ALA A 581 21.28 59.82 -10.90
N ARG A 582 21.51 60.17 -12.18
CA ARG A 582 20.69 59.68 -13.31
C ARG A 582 20.90 58.19 -13.58
N ALA A 583 22.14 57.71 -13.50
CA ALA A 583 22.48 56.30 -13.68
C ALA A 583 22.07 55.39 -12.49
N GLN A 584 21.89 55.96 -11.29
CA GLN A 584 21.42 55.24 -10.10
C GLN A 584 19.97 54.72 -10.20
N SER A 585 19.11 55.41 -10.95
CA SER A 585 17.68 55.05 -11.05
C SER A 585 17.39 53.72 -11.79
N PRO A 586 18.00 53.41 -12.96
CA PRO A 586 17.90 52.08 -13.56
C PRO A 586 18.68 51.01 -12.80
N HIS A 587 19.77 51.36 -12.09
CA HIS A 587 20.51 50.41 -11.24
C HIS A 587 19.69 49.91 -10.06
N ARG A 588 19.11 50.82 -9.25
CA ARG A 588 18.23 50.47 -8.12
C ARG A 588 17.03 49.61 -8.54
N ARG A 589 16.53 49.81 -9.78
CA ARG A 589 15.45 49.00 -10.34
C ARG A 589 15.91 47.57 -10.66
N ARG A 590 17.12 47.38 -11.20
CA ARG A 590 17.72 46.06 -11.46
C ARG A 590 18.02 45.30 -10.17
N GLU A 591 18.56 46.00 -9.17
CA GLU A 591 18.89 45.44 -7.86
C GLU A 591 17.64 44.96 -7.11
N ARG A 592 16.55 45.76 -7.12
CA ARG A 592 15.27 45.33 -6.54
C ARG A 592 14.68 44.10 -7.27
N LEU A 593 14.78 44.03 -8.60
CA LEU A 593 14.35 42.87 -9.38
C LEU A 593 15.17 41.61 -9.04
N PHE A 594 16.48 41.76 -8.86
CA PHE A 594 17.37 40.65 -8.48
C PHE A 594 17.11 40.16 -7.05
N HIS A 595 16.96 41.06 -6.07
CA HIS A 595 16.62 40.67 -4.68
C HIS A 595 15.27 39.97 -4.58
N THR A 596 14.23 40.47 -5.27
CA THR A 596 12.92 39.80 -5.30
C THR A 596 12.95 38.45 -6.03
N LEU A 597 13.87 38.27 -6.97
CA LEU A 597 14.10 36.98 -7.63
C LEU A 597 14.80 35.99 -6.70
N ILE A 598 15.84 36.42 -5.97
CA ILE A 598 16.48 35.58 -4.94
C ILE A 598 15.45 35.14 -3.91
N LEU A 599 14.60 36.06 -3.43
CA LEU A 599 13.55 35.72 -2.47
C LEU A 599 12.60 34.65 -3.02
N SER A 600 12.13 34.80 -4.26
CA SER A 600 11.28 33.79 -4.94
C SER A 600 11.95 32.43 -5.05
N ILE A 601 13.26 32.39 -5.31
CA ILE A 601 14.06 31.17 -5.42
C ILE A 601 14.24 30.51 -4.04
N VAL A 602 14.57 31.29 -3.02
CA VAL A 602 14.73 30.81 -1.65
C VAL A 602 13.42 30.23 -1.12
N THR A 603 12.31 30.96 -1.31
CA THR A 603 10.95 30.49 -1.02
C THR A 603 10.67 29.14 -1.69
N PHE A 604 11.03 29.01 -2.97
CA PHE A 604 10.84 27.77 -3.71
C PHE A 604 11.70 26.61 -3.17
N PHE A 605 12.99 26.84 -2.88
CA PHE A 605 13.85 25.82 -2.31
C PHE A 605 13.34 25.34 -0.95
N PHE A 606 12.91 26.25 -0.07
CA PHE A 606 12.31 25.87 1.22
C PHE A 606 11.03 25.04 1.06
N SER A 607 10.24 25.32 0.02
CA SER A 607 9.00 24.58 -0.28
C SER A 607 9.27 23.15 -0.78
N VAL A 608 10.32 22.94 -1.58
CA VAL A 608 10.54 21.66 -2.30
C VAL A 608 11.64 20.78 -1.69
N LEU A 609 12.68 21.35 -1.09
CA LEU A 609 13.88 20.62 -0.67
C LEU A 609 13.58 19.60 0.44
N GLY A 610 12.78 19.98 1.44
CA GLY A 610 12.44 19.08 2.55
C GLY A 610 11.70 17.82 2.11
N GLN A 611 10.71 17.98 1.21
CA GLN A 611 9.95 16.85 0.68
C GLN A 611 10.83 15.94 -0.18
N THR A 612 11.59 16.55 -1.10
CA THR A 612 12.49 15.82 -1.99
C THR A 612 13.54 15.03 -1.21
N TYR A 613 14.05 15.59 -0.10
CA TYR A 613 14.98 14.90 0.79
C TYR A 613 14.36 13.64 1.41
N ILE A 614 13.15 13.74 1.98
CA ILE A 614 12.49 12.57 2.59
C ILE A 614 12.14 11.52 1.54
N GLU A 615 11.65 11.94 0.37
CA GLU A 615 11.35 11.04 -0.76
C GLU A 615 12.60 10.25 -1.21
N ILE A 616 13.78 10.87 -1.21
CA ILE A 616 15.06 10.20 -1.50
C ILE A 616 15.53 9.35 -0.32
N ALA A 617 15.43 9.83 0.91
CA ALA A 617 15.91 9.12 2.11
C ALA A 617 15.20 7.76 2.28
N VAL A 618 13.90 7.71 2.02
CA VAL A 618 13.09 6.47 2.06
C VAL A 618 13.58 5.42 1.05
N PHE A 619 14.37 5.78 0.04
CA PHE A 619 14.99 4.82 -0.87
C PHE A 619 16.17 4.07 -0.24
N TRP A 620 17.00 4.77 0.51
CA TRP A 620 18.22 4.20 1.11
C TRP A 620 17.94 3.37 2.36
N VAL A 621 16.71 3.43 2.86
CA VAL A 621 16.28 2.63 4.00
C VAL A 621 15.73 1.28 3.53
N ASN A 622 16.31 0.21 4.08
CA ASN A 622 15.86 -1.17 3.83
C ASN A 622 14.80 -1.62 4.85
N ASP A 623 14.87 -1.14 6.09
CA ASP A 623 13.95 -1.53 7.15
C ASP A 623 12.60 -0.78 7.05
N ARG A 624 11.50 -1.54 7.17
CA ARG A 624 10.12 -1.03 7.13
C ARG A 624 9.84 -0.09 8.30
N GLU A 625 10.43 -0.33 9.46
CA GLU A 625 10.26 0.53 10.64
C GLU A 625 10.81 1.95 10.42
N ASP A 626 12.00 2.03 9.83
CA ASP A 626 12.66 3.31 9.59
C ASP A 626 11.96 4.11 8.49
N ILE A 627 11.38 3.43 7.49
CA ILE A 627 10.50 4.07 6.50
C ILE A 627 9.30 4.70 7.20
N ALA A 628 8.66 3.98 8.13
CA ALA A 628 7.50 4.49 8.86
C ALA A 628 7.87 5.71 9.74
N LYS A 629 9.05 5.72 10.37
CA LYS A 629 9.55 6.89 11.11
C LYS A 629 9.76 8.11 10.21
N LEU A 630 10.29 7.92 9.00
CA LEU A 630 10.47 9.00 8.03
C LEU A 630 9.12 9.57 7.55
N SER A 631 8.12 8.71 7.36
CA SER A 631 6.75 9.11 6.96
C SER A 631 6.12 10.11 7.92
N LYS A 632 6.39 9.99 9.23
CA LYS A 632 5.93 10.95 10.25
C LYS A 632 6.43 12.37 9.97
N TRP A 633 7.69 12.52 9.57
CA TRP A 633 8.31 13.82 9.29
C TRP A 633 7.85 14.43 7.97
N TYR A 634 7.37 13.61 7.04
CA TYR A 634 6.92 14.07 5.74
C TYR A 634 5.79 15.10 5.84
N HIS A 635 4.88 14.96 6.81
CA HIS A 635 3.79 15.91 7.03
C HIS A 635 4.31 17.34 7.29
N LEU A 636 5.37 17.49 8.10
CA LEU A 636 5.97 18.81 8.36
C LEU A 636 6.52 19.43 7.07
N THR A 637 7.20 18.63 6.25
CA THR A 637 7.72 19.10 4.96
C THR A 637 6.61 19.42 3.95
N ARG A 638 5.46 18.76 4.04
CA ARG A 638 4.27 19.10 3.24
C ARG A 638 3.66 20.44 3.64
N ILE A 639 3.63 20.78 4.93
CA ILE A 639 3.22 22.11 5.38
C ILE A 639 4.15 23.18 4.78
N LEU A 640 5.47 22.94 4.78
CA LEU A 640 6.44 23.84 4.15
C LEU A 640 6.22 23.99 2.63
N ALA A 641 5.63 23.00 1.96
CA ALA A 641 5.33 23.10 0.53
C ALA A 641 4.37 24.25 0.19
N PHE A 642 3.51 24.68 1.13
CA PHE A 642 2.61 25.83 0.95
C PHE A 642 3.34 27.18 0.85
N VAL A 643 4.62 27.25 1.24
CA VAL A 643 5.41 28.49 1.21
C VAL A 643 5.47 29.07 -0.21
N ASP A 644 5.66 28.25 -1.24
CA ASP A 644 5.69 28.72 -2.64
C ASP A 644 4.31 29.20 -3.15
N PRO A 645 3.23 28.40 -3.09
CA PRO A 645 1.89 28.84 -3.50
C PRO A 645 1.38 30.09 -2.77
N VAL A 646 1.80 30.32 -1.51
CA VAL A 646 1.41 31.50 -0.73
C VAL A 646 2.26 32.72 -1.09
N LEU A 647 3.60 32.61 -1.05
CA LEU A 647 4.48 33.77 -1.16
C LEU A 647 4.77 34.17 -2.61
N ASN A 648 4.84 33.21 -3.54
CA ASN A 648 5.22 33.50 -4.93
C ASN A 648 4.23 34.46 -5.63
N PRO A 649 2.90 34.33 -5.49
CA PRO A 649 1.95 35.33 -5.97
C PRO A 649 2.21 36.74 -5.41
N LEU A 650 2.49 36.86 -4.11
CA LEU A 650 2.74 38.14 -3.44
C LEU A 650 4.03 38.78 -3.95
N ILE A 651 5.12 38.01 -4.05
CA ILE A 651 6.41 38.45 -4.58
C ILE A 651 6.25 38.99 -6.01
N VAL A 652 5.43 38.33 -6.83
CA VAL A 652 5.18 38.72 -8.23
C VAL A 652 4.39 40.02 -8.33
N VAL A 653 3.42 40.23 -7.45
CA VAL A 653 2.70 41.51 -7.37
C VAL A 653 3.64 42.64 -6.93
N LEU A 654 4.51 42.40 -5.95
CA LEU A 654 5.45 43.41 -5.43
C LEU A 654 6.53 43.80 -6.44
N ARG A 655 7.05 42.83 -7.21
CA ARG A 655 8.11 43.07 -8.21
C ARG A 655 7.58 43.72 -9.50
N THR A 656 6.32 43.49 -9.85
CA THR A 656 5.73 43.98 -11.11
C THR A 656 5.09 45.36 -10.92
N PRO A 657 5.66 46.45 -11.48
CA PRO A 657 5.19 47.80 -11.18
C PRO A 657 3.72 48.06 -11.54
N ALA A 658 3.22 47.45 -12.63
CA ALA A 658 1.83 47.59 -13.06
C ALA A 658 0.85 46.96 -12.05
N LEU A 659 1.14 45.74 -11.58
CA LEU A 659 0.34 45.04 -10.57
C LEU A 659 0.38 45.79 -9.23
N ARG A 660 1.57 46.20 -8.78
CA ARG A 660 1.75 46.95 -7.53
C ARG A 660 0.98 48.27 -7.51
N ARG A 661 0.98 49.03 -8.61
CA ARG A 661 0.23 50.29 -8.72
C ARG A 661 -1.27 50.06 -8.63
N GLN A 662 -1.79 49.02 -9.30
CA GLN A 662 -3.20 48.68 -9.20
C GLN A 662 -3.60 48.22 -7.80
N LEU A 663 -2.79 47.38 -7.14
CA LEU A 663 -3.04 46.96 -5.76
C LEU A 663 -3.13 48.18 -4.82
N ARG A 664 -2.17 49.13 -4.93
CA ARG A 664 -2.18 50.36 -4.13
C ARG A 664 -3.44 51.20 -4.36
N SER A 665 -3.83 51.40 -5.61
CA SER A 665 -5.06 52.14 -5.96
C SER A 665 -6.32 51.49 -5.35
N GLN A 666 -6.42 50.17 -5.42
CA GLN A 666 -7.56 49.46 -4.85
C GLN A 666 -7.57 49.52 -3.32
N TRP A 667 -6.40 49.41 -2.69
CA TRP A 667 -6.27 49.55 -1.24
C TRP A 667 -6.69 50.94 -0.75
N THR A 668 -6.28 52.01 -1.46
CA THR A 668 -6.69 53.38 -1.12
C THR A 668 -8.20 53.59 -1.30
N ASP A 669 -8.81 52.98 -2.31
CA ASP A 669 -10.26 53.04 -2.54
C ASP A 669 -11.04 52.26 -1.46
N LEU A 670 -10.55 51.09 -1.04
CA LEU A 670 -11.14 50.30 0.04
C LEU A 670 -11.05 51.02 1.39
N ARG A 671 -9.88 51.58 1.72
CA ARG A 671 -9.64 52.33 2.97
C ARG A 671 -10.51 53.58 3.04
N SER A 672 -10.65 54.33 1.94
CA SER A 672 -11.51 55.51 1.91
C SER A 672 -13.00 55.16 2.07
N ARG A 673 -13.46 54.03 1.52
CA ARG A 673 -14.83 53.51 1.71
C ARG A 673 -15.12 52.98 3.12
N THR A 674 -14.14 52.37 3.79
CA THR A 674 -14.32 51.92 5.20
C THR A 674 -14.34 53.10 6.16
N LEU A 675 -13.47 54.10 5.93
CA LEU A 675 -13.45 55.35 6.70
C LEU A 675 -14.74 56.18 6.52
N SER A 676 -15.31 56.23 5.31
CA SER A 676 -16.60 56.91 5.08
C SER A 676 -17.78 56.18 5.73
N ARG A 677 -17.76 54.85 5.77
CA ARG A 677 -18.79 54.03 6.43
C ARG A 677 -18.73 54.10 7.96
N SER A 678 -17.53 54.28 8.53
CA SER A 678 -17.33 54.58 9.97
C SER A 678 -17.81 56.00 10.32
N ARG A 679 -17.50 57.02 9.51
CA ARG A 679 -18.03 58.38 9.69
C ARG A 679 -19.56 58.49 9.55
N SER A 680 -20.17 57.66 8.70
CA SER A 680 -21.64 57.61 8.59
C SER A 680 -22.33 56.99 9.81
N LYS A 681 -21.63 56.15 10.61
CA LYS A 681 -22.16 55.62 11.88
C LYS A 681 -21.99 56.62 13.04
N ASP A 682 -20.90 57.38 13.07
CA ASP A 682 -20.70 58.46 14.07
C ASP A 682 -21.47 59.76 13.74
N GLY A 683 -21.87 59.94 12.48
CA GLY A 683 -22.65 61.09 12.02
C GLY A 683 -24.09 61.16 12.57
N ASN A 684 -24.57 60.09 13.22
CA ASN A 684 -25.89 60.07 13.86
C ASN A 684 -25.84 60.37 15.38
N VAL A 685 -24.66 60.58 15.97
CA VAL A 685 -24.49 60.87 17.42
C VAL A 685 -23.88 62.25 17.70
N ARG A 686 -23.37 62.98 16.69
CA ARG A 686 -22.80 64.32 16.89
C ARG A 686 -23.47 65.40 16.03
N ARG A 687 -24.75 65.65 16.30
CA ARG A 687 -25.37 66.99 16.20
C ARG A 687 -25.25 67.69 17.55
N HIS A 688 -24.03 67.98 17.99
CA HIS A 688 -23.73 69.09 18.89
C HIS A 688 -22.22 69.22 19.08
N LYS A 689 -21.76 70.47 18.95
CA LYS A 689 -20.42 71.01 19.21
C LYS A 689 -19.44 70.99 18.04
N SER A 690 -19.21 72.21 17.57
CA SER A 690 -18.19 72.70 16.66
C SER A 690 -16.84 72.94 17.36
N VAL A 691 -15.80 73.12 16.52
CA VAL A 691 -14.45 73.70 16.77
C VAL A 691 -13.50 72.73 17.54
N THR A 692 -12.26 72.40 17.15
CA THR A 692 -11.17 73.16 16.49
C THR A 692 -10.13 72.20 15.88
N TYR A 693 -9.36 72.71 14.91
CA TYR A 693 -8.29 72.09 14.12
C TYR A 693 -7.03 71.63 14.88
N GLY A 694 -6.37 70.60 14.33
CA GLY A 694 -4.95 70.68 13.95
C GLY A 694 -3.93 69.98 14.83
N PHE A 695 -3.68 68.68 14.61
CA PHE A 695 -2.41 67.98 14.92
C PHE A 695 -2.44 66.52 14.39
N GLU A 696 -2.51 66.30 13.07
CA GLU A 696 -2.65 64.92 12.55
C GLU A 696 -1.96 64.66 11.19
N LYS A 697 -0.86 65.37 10.92
CA LYS A 697 -0.12 65.20 9.66
C LYS A 697 1.32 64.68 9.79
N GLU A 698 1.86 64.56 11.00
CA GLU A 698 3.26 64.16 11.20
C GLU A 698 3.43 62.75 11.78
N MET A 699 2.36 62.11 12.25
CA MET A 699 2.40 60.78 12.84
C MET A 699 2.04 59.65 11.85
N ASN A 700 1.51 59.98 10.67
CA ASN A 700 1.10 59.00 9.65
C ASN A 700 2.26 58.51 8.77
N THR A 701 3.31 59.30 8.58
CA THR A 701 4.46 58.94 7.74
C THR A 701 5.39 57.93 8.40
N LYS A 702 5.40 57.85 9.74
CA LYS A 702 6.24 56.91 10.49
C LYS A 702 5.65 55.49 10.55
N ARG A 703 4.32 55.35 10.64
CA ARG A 703 3.64 54.02 10.62
C ARG A 703 3.45 53.41 9.22
N GLU A 704 3.48 54.22 8.16
CA GLU A 704 3.46 53.70 6.77
C GLU A 704 4.78 53.04 6.34
N ILE A 705 5.89 53.36 7.02
CA ILE A 705 7.20 52.74 6.80
C ILE A 705 7.29 51.39 7.54
N GLU A 706 6.66 51.25 8.72
CA GLU A 706 6.68 50.00 9.49
C GLU A 706 5.84 48.89 8.85
N PHE A 707 4.72 49.20 8.18
CA PHE A 707 3.91 48.18 7.50
C PHE A 707 4.55 47.64 6.19
N CYS A 708 5.43 48.41 5.55
CA CYS A 708 6.24 47.93 4.42
C CYS A 708 7.52 47.19 4.86
N ALA A 709 7.84 47.19 6.15
CA ALA A 709 8.93 46.41 6.73
C ALA A 709 8.44 45.09 7.37
N PHE A 710 7.12 44.94 7.58
CA PHE A 710 6.49 43.76 8.19
C PHE A 710 5.88 42.77 7.16
N LEU A 711 5.92 43.11 5.86
CA LEU A 711 5.60 42.24 4.72
C LEU A 711 6.87 42.01 3.90
#